data_AF-A0A3A5V3P3-F1
#
_entry.id   AF-A0A3A5V3P3-F1
#
_cell.length_a   1.000
_cell.length_b   1.000
_cell.length_c   1.000
_cell.angle_alpha   90.00
_cell.angle_beta   90.00
_cell.angle_gamma   90.00
#
_symmetry.space_group_name_H-M   'P 1'
#
loop_
_entity.id
_entity.type
_entity.pdbx_description
1 polymer ?
#
loop_
_entity_poly.entity_id
_entity_poly.type
_entity_poly.pdbx_seq_one_letter_code
_entity_poly.pdbx_strand_id
1 'polypeptide(L)'
;MSDECPITGFDNAQQHRWPLVHQYLCDKLELPTGEDLEASAIDQLSKDIEKTLFEQRPSSVMLKKRKGLFEHLKRTVERRFKGSSLRQFGSSASGLSLSSGDMDLCLLFNDQKPKKILRSISTTLRNQDMEDIQVISSAKVPIIKFTDERTKIPVDISINNTLALHNTTLLKRYAEMDERIQNSILAVKYWASQRDVGDAARGTFSSYAWSLIMLQALQTTTPPVAPNIQSGKERTHLKVDGIEYDLTMSDNPEQLLKEKNTQSIGEIFAHFIKQLVLERPWEEHVISIRSGQPIGRKEKKWKYGKPHASTAVVTGGKTRLGLHSFPVEDPFNHEHDLSRVLRPEGALDIQEELFRFWLALNEGKPWKDLCELKNPERFPTIEEKDLFEDLRPLSKADFELKVKANNEQLTDLDGRIEMLQQERQNNIKISQALRGLFEETSDLRNEHRKIVRSLRPRSERMNALQEKRDQLNQKIGIPLYRIRELLVEVYNNLTDDVDFFQVPSLQREEDQFAWFFELQAMHEVALQADAAHKEFISLVREQKKAVKDLKITENKQSEVRAELINSEPILANITTEFSEARQFDQNAHSLNKVIQERRREMRQLRREKGRLDAWARISAKGTSNRKSGNKDRARKKKSGQADWKPRNKGPKPEDVQQRAATGGALSLSDLDVLLNSGGLASVGTSKPTPKSTRRAERKKKQNRNLTVRRGERSQSKKGRKE
;
A
#
# COMPACT_ATOMS: atom_id res chain seq x y z
N MET A 1 -32.86 -40.86 -15.15
CA MET A 1 -33.96 -39.90 -15.31
C MET A 1 -33.49 -38.64 -14.60
N SER A 2 -33.57 -37.47 -15.23
CA SER A 2 -33.06 -36.24 -14.60
C SER A 2 -33.91 -35.92 -13.36
N ASP A 3 -33.30 -35.90 -12.17
CA ASP A 3 -33.92 -35.49 -10.89
C ASP A 3 -34.18 -33.96 -10.82
N GLU A 4 -34.40 -33.33 -11.97
CA GLU A 4 -34.63 -31.89 -12.11
C GLU A 4 -36.12 -31.59 -12.01
N CYS A 5 -36.49 -30.57 -11.22
CA CYS A 5 -37.89 -30.18 -11.13
C CYS A 5 -38.37 -29.56 -12.46
N PRO A 6 -39.48 -30.02 -13.06
CA PRO A 6 -39.96 -29.54 -14.35
C PRO A 6 -40.44 -28.07 -14.31
N ILE A 7 -40.77 -27.54 -13.14
CA ILE A 7 -41.26 -26.16 -12.97
C ILE A 7 -40.10 -25.17 -12.83
N THR A 8 -39.13 -25.47 -11.96
CA THR A 8 -38.03 -24.54 -11.66
C THR A 8 -36.73 -24.86 -12.38
N GLY A 9 -36.58 -26.06 -12.92
CA GLY A 9 -35.33 -26.59 -13.48
C GLY A 9 -34.26 -26.86 -12.41
N PHE A 10 -34.62 -26.88 -11.12
CA PHE A 10 -33.66 -27.08 -10.03
C PHE A 10 -33.27 -28.55 -9.92
N ASP A 11 -31.98 -28.81 -9.81
CA ASP A 11 -31.47 -30.13 -9.44
C ASP A 11 -31.77 -30.46 -7.95
N ASN A 12 -31.57 -31.71 -7.56
CA ASN A 12 -31.84 -32.16 -6.19
C ASN A 12 -31.02 -31.39 -5.13
N ALA A 13 -29.77 -31.03 -5.43
CA ALA A 13 -28.91 -30.27 -4.50
C ALA A 13 -29.41 -28.82 -4.32
N GLN A 14 -29.91 -28.19 -5.38
CA GLN A 14 -30.50 -26.86 -5.37
C GLN A 14 -31.84 -26.86 -4.62
N GLN A 15 -32.67 -27.89 -4.80
CA GLN A 15 -33.91 -28.07 -4.03
C GLN A 15 -33.62 -28.24 -2.54
N HIS A 16 -32.59 -29.01 -2.17
CA HIS A 16 -32.17 -29.15 -0.77
C HIS A 16 -31.57 -27.87 -0.18
N ARG A 17 -30.93 -27.02 -0.99
CA ARG A 17 -30.35 -25.76 -0.54
C ARG A 17 -31.41 -24.66 -0.33
N TRP A 18 -32.43 -24.59 -1.20
CA TRP A 18 -33.48 -23.57 -1.15
C TRP A 18 -34.90 -24.18 -1.17
N PRO A 19 -35.27 -24.96 -0.14
CA PRO A 19 -36.54 -25.65 -0.09
C PRO A 19 -37.74 -24.70 -0.10
N LEU A 20 -37.69 -23.59 0.65
CA LEU A 20 -38.81 -22.64 0.74
C LEU A 20 -38.97 -21.84 -0.55
N VAL A 21 -37.86 -21.34 -1.12
CA VAL A 21 -37.91 -20.65 -2.41
C VAL A 21 -38.39 -21.59 -3.51
N HIS A 22 -37.96 -22.86 -3.48
CA HIS A 22 -38.45 -23.86 -4.43
C HIS A 22 -39.96 -24.07 -4.33
N GLN A 23 -40.49 -24.26 -3.12
CA GLN A 23 -41.93 -24.39 -2.88
C GLN A 23 -42.69 -23.14 -3.31
N TYR A 24 -42.14 -21.95 -3.03
CA TYR A 24 -42.73 -20.68 -3.45
C TYR A 24 -42.79 -20.55 -4.98
N LEU A 25 -41.71 -20.87 -5.69
CA LEU A 25 -41.68 -20.85 -7.16
C LEU A 25 -42.58 -21.90 -7.81
N CYS A 26 -42.99 -22.92 -7.07
CA CYS A 26 -43.97 -23.93 -7.51
C CYS A 26 -45.40 -23.61 -7.06
N ASP A 27 -45.66 -22.44 -6.47
CA ASP A 27 -46.94 -22.05 -5.88
C ASP A 27 -47.45 -23.03 -4.80
N LYS A 28 -46.53 -23.68 -4.07
CA LYS A 28 -46.82 -24.65 -2.99
C LYS A 28 -46.55 -24.11 -1.58
N LEU A 29 -45.96 -22.92 -1.46
CA LEU A 29 -45.66 -22.31 -0.18
C LEU A 29 -46.79 -21.35 0.21
N GLU A 30 -47.48 -21.65 1.30
CA GLU A 30 -48.44 -20.73 1.93
C GLU A 30 -47.70 -19.84 2.92
N LEU A 31 -47.78 -18.52 2.72
CA LEU A 31 -47.16 -17.53 3.61
C LEU A 31 -48.24 -16.95 4.54
N PRO A 32 -48.06 -17.01 5.88
CA PRO A 32 -49.02 -16.44 6.82
C PRO A 32 -49.12 -14.92 6.67
N THR A 33 -50.30 -14.36 6.86
CA THR A 33 -50.57 -12.90 6.76
C THR A 33 -49.98 -12.11 7.92
N GLY A 34 -49.65 -12.80 9.02
CA GLY A 34 -49.16 -12.23 10.27
C GLY A 34 -50.26 -11.71 11.21
N GLU A 35 -51.53 -12.00 10.93
CA GLU A 35 -52.65 -11.65 11.82
C GLU A 35 -52.68 -12.52 13.08
N ASP A 36 -52.17 -13.74 12.99
CA ASP A 36 -52.08 -14.71 14.10
C ASP A 36 -50.84 -14.50 15.00
N LEU A 37 -50.05 -13.44 14.77
CA LEU A 37 -48.89 -13.14 15.63
C LEU A 37 -49.38 -12.69 17.02
N GLU A 38 -49.20 -13.56 18.01
CA GLU A 38 -49.54 -13.23 19.39
C GLU A 38 -48.72 -12.03 19.89
N ALA A 39 -49.38 -11.09 20.58
CA ALA A 39 -48.72 -9.93 21.19
C ALA A 39 -47.63 -10.34 22.20
N SER A 40 -47.81 -11.47 22.88
CA SER A 40 -46.83 -12.10 23.78
C SER A 40 -45.52 -12.44 23.06
N ALA A 41 -45.61 -13.01 21.85
CA ALA A 41 -44.46 -13.39 21.04
C ALA A 41 -43.68 -12.17 20.55
N ILE A 42 -44.37 -11.10 20.17
CA ILE A 42 -43.76 -9.83 19.73
C ILE A 42 -43.05 -9.11 20.89
N ASP A 43 -43.64 -9.13 22.09
CA ASP A 43 -42.99 -8.57 23.29
C ASP A 43 -41.74 -9.38 23.69
N GLN A 44 -41.82 -10.71 23.61
CA GLN A 44 -40.67 -11.57 23.85
C GLN A 44 -39.56 -11.34 22.81
N LEU A 45 -39.93 -11.19 21.53
CA LEU A 45 -39.00 -10.83 20.46
C LEU A 45 -38.28 -9.51 20.76
N SER A 46 -39.01 -8.50 21.23
CA SER A 46 -38.42 -7.21 21.63
C SER A 46 -37.37 -7.39 22.72
N LYS A 47 -37.70 -8.11 23.79
CA LYS A 47 -36.80 -8.40 24.91
C LYS A 47 -35.57 -9.18 24.47
N ASP A 48 -35.74 -10.19 23.61
CA ASP A 48 -34.64 -11.02 23.13
C ASP A 48 -33.69 -10.23 22.22
N ILE A 49 -34.22 -9.37 21.34
CA ILE A 49 -33.42 -8.48 20.50
C ILE A 49 -32.59 -7.55 21.40
N GLU A 50 -33.21 -6.84 22.34
CA GLU A 50 -32.52 -5.91 23.23
C GLU A 50 -31.43 -6.61 24.05
N LYS A 51 -31.72 -7.79 24.59
CA LYS A 51 -30.74 -8.61 25.33
C LYS A 51 -29.55 -8.99 24.44
N THR A 52 -29.83 -9.49 23.24
CA THR A 52 -28.78 -9.89 22.28
C THR A 52 -27.92 -8.69 21.89
N LEU A 53 -28.54 -7.54 21.63
CA LEU A 53 -27.82 -6.32 21.30
C LEU A 53 -26.96 -5.83 22.46
N PHE A 54 -27.44 -5.94 23.70
CA PHE A 54 -26.66 -5.62 24.90
C PHE A 54 -25.42 -6.50 25.03
N GLU A 55 -25.55 -7.81 24.79
CA GLU A 55 -24.43 -8.77 24.79
C GLU A 55 -23.44 -8.51 23.64
N GLN A 56 -23.92 -8.02 22.49
CA GLN A 56 -23.09 -7.72 21.32
C GLN A 56 -22.48 -6.31 21.32
N ARG A 57 -22.79 -5.47 22.32
CA ARG A 57 -22.16 -4.14 22.44
C ARG A 57 -20.66 -4.29 22.72
N PRO A 58 -19.79 -3.56 21.99
CA PRO A 58 -18.35 -3.66 22.21
C PRO A 58 -17.98 -3.24 23.64
N SER A 59 -17.21 -4.07 24.31
CA SER A 59 -16.76 -3.79 25.68
C SER A 59 -15.95 -2.49 25.75
N SER A 60 -15.96 -1.82 26.92
CA SER A 60 -15.18 -0.59 27.12
C SER A 60 -13.67 -0.79 26.88
N VAL A 61 -13.17 -2.01 27.10
CA VAL A 61 -11.78 -2.41 26.82
C VAL A 61 -11.54 -2.47 25.32
N MET A 62 -12.45 -3.10 24.56
CA MET A 62 -12.36 -3.18 23.11
C MET A 62 -12.44 -1.79 22.45
N LEU A 63 -13.32 -0.91 22.92
CA LEU A 63 -13.40 0.48 22.44
C LEU A 63 -12.08 1.24 22.66
N LYS A 64 -11.43 1.06 23.82
CA LYS A 64 -10.10 1.62 24.07
C LYS A 64 -9.03 1.03 23.15
N LYS A 65 -9.06 -0.30 22.90
CA LYS A 65 -8.15 -0.97 21.95
C LYS A 65 -8.32 -0.39 20.54
N ARG A 66 -9.56 -0.25 20.06
CA ARG A 66 -9.91 0.36 18.75
C ARG A 66 -9.42 1.80 18.64
N LYS A 67 -9.70 2.63 19.65
CA LYS A 67 -9.25 4.03 19.68
C LYS A 67 -7.72 4.14 19.65
N GLY A 68 -7.02 3.33 20.44
CA GLY A 68 -5.56 3.31 20.47
C GLY A 68 -4.95 2.85 19.13
N LEU A 69 -5.56 1.86 18.48
CA LEU A 69 -5.16 1.40 17.13
C LEU A 69 -5.35 2.51 16.10
N PHE A 70 -6.50 3.19 16.09
CA PHE A 70 -6.75 4.33 15.20
C PHE A 70 -5.73 5.46 15.40
N GLU A 71 -5.46 5.87 16.64
CA GLU A 71 -4.48 6.92 16.94
C GLU A 71 -3.05 6.52 16.55
N HIS A 72 -2.71 5.22 16.64
CA HIS A 72 -1.45 4.69 16.14
C HIS A 72 -1.38 4.79 14.61
N LEU A 73 -2.36 4.22 13.90
CA LEU A 73 -2.42 4.24 12.44
C LEU A 73 -2.44 5.67 11.88
N LYS A 74 -3.24 6.55 12.47
CA LYS A 74 -3.30 7.97 12.10
C LYS A 74 -1.93 8.62 12.17
N ARG A 75 -1.23 8.49 13.31
CA ARG A 75 0.13 9.05 13.46
C ARG A 75 1.13 8.44 12.49
N THR A 76 1.05 7.14 12.23
CA THR A 76 1.98 6.44 11.35
C THR A 76 1.79 6.84 9.88
N VAL A 77 0.54 6.83 9.40
CA VAL A 77 0.19 7.14 8.02
C VAL A 77 0.36 8.64 7.74
N GLU A 78 -0.16 9.53 8.58
CA GLU A 78 -0.06 10.98 8.37
C GLU A 78 1.39 11.50 8.46
N ARG A 79 2.27 10.85 9.25
CA ARG A 79 3.70 11.17 9.27
C ARG A 79 4.40 10.79 7.97
N ARG A 80 4.01 9.66 7.37
CA ARG A 80 4.58 9.17 6.10
C ARG A 80 4.09 9.98 4.91
N PHE A 81 2.82 10.36 4.91
CA PHE A 81 2.17 11.10 3.84
C PHE A 81 1.75 12.48 4.36
N LYS A 82 2.67 13.45 4.30
CA LYS A 82 2.38 14.83 4.73
C LYS A 82 1.23 15.41 3.92
N GLY A 83 0.32 16.14 4.59
CA GLY A 83 -0.88 16.68 3.94
C GLY A 83 -2.02 15.67 3.78
N SER A 84 -1.83 14.41 4.21
CA SER A 84 -2.93 13.44 4.30
C SER A 84 -3.76 13.60 5.57
N SER A 85 -5.01 13.13 5.52
CA SER A 85 -5.88 13.03 6.70
C SER A 85 -6.51 11.65 6.76
N LEU A 86 -6.25 10.91 7.85
CA LEU A 86 -6.88 9.61 8.10
C LEU A 86 -8.13 9.80 8.96
N ARG A 87 -9.27 9.33 8.46
CA ARG A 87 -10.59 9.46 9.12
C ARG A 87 -11.26 8.09 9.28
N GLN A 88 -11.98 7.90 10.38
CA GLN A 88 -12.83 6.72 10.56
C GLN A 88 -14.14 6.90 9.81
N PHE A 89 -14.65 5.83 9.21
CA PHE A 89 -15.97 5.79 8.60
C PHE A 89 -16.66 4.44 8.92
N GLY A 90 -17.81 4.18 8.31
CA GLY A 90 -18.52 2.91 8.44
C GLY A 90 -19.12 2.70 9.83
N SER A 91 -19.37 1.44 10.17
CA SER A 91 -20.10 1.10 11.40
C SER A 91 -19.43 1.56 12.68
N SER A 92 -18.10 1.60 12.71
CA SER A 92 -17.34 2.06 13.88
C SER A 92 -17.53 3.54 14.17
N ALA A 93 -17.80 4.37 13.14
CA ALA A 93 -17.98 5.80 13.29
C ALA A 93 -19.46 6.23 13.34
N SER A 94 -20.38 5.43 12.78
CA SER A 94 -21.81 5.71 12.80
C SER A 94 -22.54 5.23 14.07
N GLY A 95 -21.85 4.55 14.99
CA GLY A 95 -22.47 3.93 16.16
C GLY A 95 -23.25 2.65 15.85
N LEU A 96 -23.04 2.05 14.68
CA LEU A 96 -23.75 0.86 14.20
C LEU A 96 -22.82 -0.37 14.12
N SER A 97 -21.85 -0.47 15.04
CA SER A 97 -20.87 -1.57 15.11
C SER A 97 -21.29 -2.65 16.11
N LEU A 98 -21.27 -3.90 15.64
CA LEU A 98 -21.29 -5.08 16.51
C LEU A 98 -19.89 -5.34 17.10
N SER A 99 -19.82 -6.16 18.15
CA SER A 99 -18.59 -6.54 18.88
C SER A 99 -17.43 -6.97 17.96
N SER A 100 -17.71 -7.79 16.95
CA SER A 100 -16.73 -8.32 15.99
C SER A 100 -16.46 -7.44 14.76
N GLY A 101 -17.03 -6.23 14.70
CA GLY A 101 -16.98 -5.41 13.47
C GLY A 101 -15.60 -4.84 13.11
N ASP A 102 -15.34 -4.76 11.81
CA ASP A 102 -14.12 -4.21 11.22
C ASP A 102 -13.94 -2.70 11.50
N MET A 103 -12.69 -2.22 11.33
CA MET A 103 -12.35 -0.81 11.39
C MET A 103 -12.15 -0.23 9.99
N ASP A 104 -13.15 0.51 9.52
CA ASP A 104 -13.10 1.22 8.24
C ASP A 104 -12.44 2.61 8.36
N LEU A 105 -11.40 2.84 7.57
CA LEU A 105 -10.61 4.07 7.56
C LEU A 105 -10.48 4.64 6.15
N CYS A 106 -10.62 5.95 6.00
CA CYS A 106 -10.43 6.66 4.75
C CYS A 106 -9.21 7.57 4.86
N LEU A 107 -8.23 7.37 3.98
CA LEU A 107 -7.10 8.28 3.82
C LEU A 107 -7.43 9.28 2.72
N LEU A 108 -7.56 10.54 3.10
CA LEU A 108 -7.70 11.67 2.18
C LEU A 108 -6.31 12.16 1.81
N PHE A 109 -6.01 12.20 0.50
CA PHE A 109 -4.71 12.63 -0.01
C PHE A 109 -4.80 13.15 -1.45
N ASN A 110 -4.26 14.35 -1.68
CA ASN A 110 -4.43 15.06 -2.95
C ASN A 110 -3.26 14.88 -3.94
N ASP A 111 -2.10 14.42 -3.48
CA ASP A 111 -0.85 14.67 -4.23
C ASP A 111 -0.35 13.49 -5.10
N GLN A 112 -0.98 12.31 -5.07
CA GLN A 112 -0.50 11.13 -5.83
C GLN A 112 -1.60 10.16 -6.29
N LYS A 113 -1.28 9.37 -7.33
CA LYS A 113 -2.13 8.26 -7.80
C LYS A 113 -2.34 7.21 -6.70
N PRO A 114 -3.58 6.77 -6.40
CA PRO A 114 -3.90 5.84 -5.32
C PRO A 114 -3.08 4.55 -5.28
N LYS A 115 -2.74 3.97 -6.44
CA LYS A 115 -1.95 2.72 -6.52
C LYS A 115 -0.55 2.83 -5.92
N LYS A 116 0.14 3.97 -6.10
CA LYS A 116 1.48 4.19 -5.52
C LYS A 116 1.40 4.33 -4.00
N ILE A 117 0.36 5.02 -3.54
CA ILE A 117 0.07 5.23 -2.11
C ILE A 117 -0.17 3.90 -1.43
N LEU A 118 -1.06 3.05 -1.96
CA LEU A 118 -1.36 1.75 -1.38
C LEU A 118 -0.13 0.84 -1.25
N ARG A 119 0.77 0.84 -2.24
CA ARG A 119 2.04 0.09 -2.15
C ARG A 119 2.93 0.63 -1.02
N SER A 120 3.04 1.95 -0.92
CA SER A 120 3.82 2.60 0.15
C SER A 120 3.20 2.37 1.54
N ILE A 121 1.87 2.38 1.65
CA ILE A 121 1.15 2.00 2.87
C ILE A 121 1.44 0.54 3.20
N SER A 122 1.34 -0.39 2.24
CA SER A 122 1.66 -1.81 2.47
C SER A 122 3.07 -2.00 3.02
N THR A 123 4.08 -1.34 2.46
CA THR A 123 5.45 -1.37 3.00
C THR A 123 5.52 -0.80 4.43
N THR A 124 4.78 0.29 4.70
CA THR A 124 4.73 0.90 6.04
C THR A 124 4.07 -0.04 7.06
N LEU A 125 2.96 -0.69 6.69
CA LEU A 125 2.24 -1.64 7.54
C LEU A 125 3.06 -2.91 7.82
N ARG A 126 3.80 -3.43 6.83
CA ARG A 126 4.75 -4.54 7.05
C ARG A 126 5.82 -4.19 8.09
N ASN A 127 6.26 -2.93 8.12
CA ASN A 127 7.21 -2.42 9.11
C ASN A 127 6.57 -2.16 10.49
N GLN A 128 5.25 -2.24 10.62
CA GLN A 128 4.52 -2.08 11.88
C GLN A 128 3.91 -3.39 12.38
N ASP A 129 4.36 -4.53 11.84
CA ASP A 129 3.92 -5.88 12.20
C ASP A 129 2.42 -6.12 12.04
N MET A 130 1.82 -5.50 11.01
CA MET A 130 0.47 -5.86 10.60
C MET A 130 0.49 -7.22 9.88
N GLU A 131 -0.55 -8.01 10.10
CA GLU A 131 -0.77 -9.34 9.50
C GLU A 131 -1.75 -9.25 8.33
N ASP A 132 -1.78 -10.28 7.49
CA ASP A 132 -2.77 -10.46 6.41
C ASP A 132 -2.96 -9.25 5.47
N ILE A 133 -1.86 -8.56 5.14
CA ILE A 133 -1.90 -7.35 4.32
C ILE A 133 -2.27 -7.70 2.86
N GLN A 134 -3.48 -7.33 2.46
CA GLN A 134 -4.03 -7.51 1.11
C GLN A 134 -4.26 -6.17 0.43
N VAL A 135 -3.69 -5.97 -0.76
CA VAL A 135 -3.81 -4.72 -1.53
C VAL A 135 -4.76 -4.91 -2.71
N ILE A 136 -5.92 -4.27 -2.67
CA ILE A 136 -6.95 -4.32 -3.71
C ILE A 136 -6.92 -3.00 -4.50
N SER A 137 -6.08 -2.98 -5.55
CA SER A 137 -5.79 -1.74 -6.31
C SER A 137 -6.55 -1.58 -7.62
N SER A 138 -7.24 -2.61 -8.09
CA SER A 138 -7.99 -2.64 -9.36
C SER A 138 -9.46 -2.22 -9.22
N ALA A 139 -9.98 -2.15 -8.00
CA ALA A 139 -11.37 -1.76 -7.73
C ALA A 139 -11.61 -0.25 -7.95
N LYS A 140 -12.88 0.14 -8.15
CA LYS A 140 -13.31 1.55 -8.28
C LYS A 140 -12.84 2.39 -7.09
N VAL A 141 -12.91 1.83 -5.88
CA VAL A 141 -12.32 2.39 -4.67
C VAL A 141 -11.14 1.49 -4.27
N PRO A 142 -9.90 1.96 -4.40
CA PRO A 142 -8.72 1.19 -3.99
C PRO A 142 -8.66 1.06 -2.47
N ILE A 143 -8.46 -0.16 -1.97
CA ILE A 143 -8.49 -0.50 -0.53
C ILE A 143 -7.27 -1.37 -0.17
N ILE A 144 -6.76 -1.22 1.04
CA ILE A 144 -5.83 -2.15 1.67
C ILE A 144 -6.47 -2.72 2.94
N LYS A 145 -6.51 -4.04 3.03
CA LYS A 145 -7.03 -4.79 4.17
C LYS A 145 -5.87 -5.40 4.96
N PHE A 146 -5.94 -5.42 6.28
CA PHE A 146 -4.93 -6.03 7.14
C PHE A 146 -5.49 -6.25 8.55
N THR A 147 -4.79 -7.06 9.35
CA THR A 147 -5.14 -7.31 10.74
C THR A 147 -4.05 -6.77 11.66
N ASP A 148 -4.42 -6.05 12.72
CA ASP A 148 -3.46 -5.65 13.76
C ASP A 148 -3.06 -6.87 14.60
N GLU A 149 -1.78 -7.26 14.57
CA GLU A 149 -1.28 -8.45 15.30
C GLU A 149 -1.63 -8.40 16.79
N ARG A 150 -1.64 -7.20 17.40
CA ARG A 150 -1.85 -7.01 18.84
C ARG A 150 -3.31 -7.10 19.26
N THR A 151 -4.20 -6.44 18.53
CA THR A 151 -5.62 -6.39 18.89
C THR A 151 -6.46 -7.42 18.17
N LYS A 152 -5.91 -8.06 17.13
CA LYS A 152 -6.61 -8.95 16.19
C LYS A 152 -7.84 -8.31 15.54
N ILE A 153 -7.82 -6.98 15.43
CA ILE A 153 -8.90 -6.20 14.81
C ILE A 153 -8.59 -6.07 13.30
N PRO A 154 -9.50 -6.51 12.42
CA PRO A 154 -9.40 -6.26 10.98
C PRO A 154 -9.56 -4.76 10.68
N VAL A 155 -8.76 -4.25 9.75
CA VAL A 155 -8.73 -2.85 9.34
C VAL A 155 -8.70 -2.73 7.83
N ASP A 156 -9.61 -1.91 7.31
CA ASP A 156 -9.71 -1.58 5.88
C ASP A 156 -9.38 -0.09 5.69
N ILE A 157 -8.33 0.23 4.93
CA ILE A 157 -7.99 1.62 4.55
C ILE A 157 -8.33 1.83 3.07
N SER A 158 -9.32 2.70 2.81
CA SER A 158 -9.67 3.20 1.48
C SER A 158 -8.98 4.55 1.19
N ILE A 159 -8.73 4.84 -0.10
CA ILE A 159 -8.13 6.11 -0.53
C ILE A 159 -9.21 7.01 -1.16
N ASN A 160 -9.33 8.25 -0.69
CA ASN A 160 -10.24 9.29 -1.22
C ASN A 160 -11.70 8.86 -1.35
N ASN A 161 -12.18 7.97 -0.46
CA ASN A 161 -13.59 7.58 -0.41
C ASN A 161 -14.42 8.61 0.38
N THR A 162 -14.56 9.81 -0.16
CA THR A 162 -15.22 10.95 0.50
C THR A 162 -16.72 10.71 0.74
N LEU A 163 -17.41 10.11 -0.24
CA LEU A 163 -18.85 9.81 -0.11
C LEU A 163 -19.14 8.88 1.07
N ALA A 164 -18.27 7.89 1.35
CA ALA A 164 -18.46 7.01 2.49
C ALA A 164 -18.41 7.74 3.83
N LEU A 165 -17.66 8.83 3.96
CA LEU A 165 -17.67 9.68 5.16
C LEU A 165 -19.03 10.37 5.36
N HIS A 166 -19.64 10.82 4.27
CA HIS A 166 -20.96 11.46 4.31
C HIS A 166 -22.07 10.43 4.56
N ASN A 167 -22.02 9.25 3.92
CA ASN A 167 -22.93 8.13 4.22
C ASN A 167 -22.87 7.74 5.70
N THR A 168 -21.67 7.68 6.26
CA THR A 168 -21.46 7.41 7.68
C THR A 168 -22.09 8.50 8.56
N THR A 169 -21.95 9.76 8.16
CA THR A 169 -22.53 10.90 8.89
C THR A 169 -24.06 10.87 8.84
N LEU A 170 -24.64 10.53 7.68
CA LEU A 170 -26.09 10.38 7.51
C LEU A 170 -26.64 9.28 8.43
N LEU A 171 -26.05 8.07 8.37
CA LEU A 171 -26.44 6.96 9.23
C LEU A 171 -26.28 7.28 10.72
N LYS A 172 -25.22 8.03 11.08
CA LYS A 172 -25.00 8.48 12.45
C LYS A 172 -26.14 9.40 12.92
N ARG A 173 -26.55 10.37 12.10
CA ARG A 173 -27.68 11.26 12.44
C ARG A 173 -28.96 10.46 12.66
N TYR A 174 -29.24 9.47 11.82
CA TYR A 174 -30.37 8.57 12.02
C TYR A 174 -30.29 7.77 13.33
N ALA A 175 -29.12 7.21 13.64
CA ALA A 175 -28.92 6.42 14.85
C ALA A 175 -28.97 7.25 16.14
N GLU A 176 -28.59 8.53 16.10
CA GLU A 176 -28.61 9.43 17.26
C GLU A 176 -30.01 10.02 17.54
N MET A 177 -30.95 9.92 16.60
CA MET A 177 -32.32 10.45 16.76
C MET A 177 -33.22 9.61 17.66
N ASP A 178 -33.27 8.30 17.44
CA ASP A 178 -34.15 7.38 18.17
C ASP A 178 -33.42 6.06 18.39
N GLU A 179 -33.36 5.59 19.64
CA GLU A 179 -32.67 4.35 20.01
C GLU A 179 -33.24 3.13 19.26
N ARG A 180 -34.54 3.13 18.93
CA ARG A 180 -35.17 2.06 18.15
C ARG A 180 -34.63 1.98 16.72
N ILE A 181 -34.24 3.10 16.11
CA ILE A 181 -33.59 3.11 14.79
C ILE A 181 -32.25 2.40 14.88
N GLN A 182 -31.42 2.79 15.86
CA GLN A 182 -30.11 2.17 16.09
C GLN A 182 -30.26 0.67 16.36
N ASN A 183 -31.14 0.30 17.29
CA ASN A 183 -31.34 -1.09 17.69
C ASN A 183 -31.87 -1.95 16.53
N SER A 184 -32.82 -1.45 15.73
CA SER A 184 -33.36 -2.21 14.60
C SER A 184 -32.32 -2.44 13.50
N ILE A 185 -31.49 -1.43 13.20
CA ILE A 185 -30.38 -1.59 12.25
C ILE A 185 -29.33 -2.59 12.78
N LEU A 186 -29.02 -2.54 14.08
CA LEU A 186 -28.10 -3.52 14.68
C LEU A 186 -28.69 -4.94 14.69
N ALA A 187 -29.99 -5.08 14.91
CA ALA A 187 -30.70 -6.36 14.90
C ALA A 187 -30.65 -7.02 13.51
N VAL A 188 -30.96 -6.27 12.45
CA VAL A 188 -30.90 -6.83 11.08
C VAL A 188 -29.46 -7.17 10.69
N LYS A 189 -28.48 -6.37 11.12
CA LYS A 189 -27.06 -6.65 10.87
C LYS A 189 -26.60 -7.90 11.60
N TYR A 190 -27.04 -8.09 12.84
CA TYR A 190 -26.76 -9.29 13.60
C TYR A 190 -27.36 -10.52 12.90
N TRP A 191 -28.66 -10.49 12.60
CA TRP A 191 -29.34 -11.56 11.85
C TRP A 191 -28.65 -11.87 10.52
N ALA A 192 -28.40 -10.86 9.69
CA ALA A 192 -27.78 -11.03 8.38
C ALA A 192 -26.35 -11.62 8.49
N SER A 193 -25.64 -11.30 9.57
CA SER A 193 -24.33 -11.88 9.87
C SER A 193 -24.43 -13.35 10.28
N GLN A 194 -25.39 -13.73 11.13
CA GLN A 194 -25.58 -15.13 11.57
C GLN A 194 -26.04 -16.05 10.43
N ARG A 195 -26.83 -15.50 9.49
CA ARG A 195 -27.42 -16.24 8.36
C ARG A 195 -26.61 -16.16 7.07
N ASP A 196 -25.40 -15.62 7.11
CA ASP A 196 -24.50 -15.49 5.96
C ASP A 196 -25.05 -14.64 4.78
N VAL A 197 -26.01 -13.75 5.03
CA VAL A 197 -26.61 -12.86 4.02
C VAL A 197 -26.09 -11.41 4.06
N GLY A 198 -25.05 -11.15 4.87
CA GLY A 198 -24.43 -9.84 5.07
C GLY A 198 -23.04 -9.62 4.43
N ASP A 199 -22.60 -10.48 3.51
CA ASP A 199 -21.26 -10.45 2.89
C ASP A 199 -21.29 -10.20 1.36
N ALA A 200 -21.02 -8.95 0.97
CA ALA A 200 -20.96 -8.53 -0.43
C ALA A 200 -19.86 -9.22 -1.25
N ALA A 201 -18.77 -9.69 -0.63
CA ALA A 201 -17.71 -10.41 -1.34
C ALA A 201 -18.18 -11.83 -1.75
N ARG A 202 -19.04 -12.44 -0.92
CA ARG A 202 -19.66 -13.75 -1.20
C ARG A 202 -20.90 -13.66 -2.10
N GLY A 203 -21.33 -12.44 -2.46
CA GLY A 203 -22.42 -12.22 -3.39
C GLY A 203 -23.79 -12.02 -2.75
N THR A 204 -23.84 -11.60 -1.48
CA THR A 204 -25.08 -11.19 -0.79
C THR A 204 -25.06 -9.67 -0.55
N PHE A 205 -26.02 -9.12 0.20
CA PHE A 205 -26.01 -7.71 0.55
C PHE A 205 -24.86 -7.36 1.49
N SER A 206 -24.36 -6.12 1.40
CA SER A 206 -23.44 -5.58 2.41
C SER A 206 -24.19 -5.18 3.68
N SER A 207 -23.48 -5.09 4.81
CA SER A 207 -24.01 -4.49 6.03
C SER A 207 -24.57 -3.07 5.81
N TYR A 208 -24.00 -2.30 4.88
CA TYR A 208 -24.51 -0.96 4.54
C TYR A 208 -25.86 -1.03 3.82
N ALA A 209 -26.01 -1.96 2.87
CA ALA A 209 -27.29 -2.17 2.17
C ALA A 209 -28.39 -2.58 3.14
N TRP A 210 -28.14 -3.53 4.05
CA TRP A 210 -29.11 -3.90 5.09
C TRP A 210 -29.52 -2.73 5.99
N SER A 211 -28.58 -1.85 6.36
CA SER A 211 -28.93 -0.63 7.10
C SER A 211 -29.89 0.27 6.32
N LEU A 212 -29.72 0.43 5.00
CA LEU A 212 -30.61 1.26 4.19
C LEU A 212 -31.99 0.61 4.00
N ILE A 213 -32.04 -0.70 3.78
CA ILE A 213 -33.29 -1.45 3.65
C ILE A 213 -34.11 -1.33 4.96
N MET A 214 -33.47 -1.49 6.12
CA MET A 214 -34.11 -1.29 7.42
C MET A 214 -34.56 0.16 7.63
N LEU A 215 -33.73 1.13 7.27
CA LEU A 215 -34.11 2.54 7.36
C LEU A 215 -35.30 2.89 6.48
N GLN A 216 -35.40 2.31 5.28
CA GLN A 216 -36.58 2.50 4.43
C GLN A 216 -37.83 1.95 5.10
N ALA A 217 -37.77 0.75 5.70
CA ALA A 217 -38.91 0.18 6.41
C ALA A 217 -39.36 1.08 7.58
N LEU A 218 -38.41 1.66 8.31
CA LEU A 218 -38.68 2.63 9.39
C LEU A 218 -39.31 3.94 8.88
N GLN A 219 -39.07 4.32 7.63
CA GLN A 219 -39.71 5.48 6.99
C GLN A 219 -41.12 5.18 6.49
N THR A 220 -41.46 3.91 6.25
CA THR A 220 -42.78 3.47 5.78
C THR A 220 -43.71 2.99 6.89
N THR A 221 -43.24 2.91 8.14
CA THR A 221 -44.14 2.65 9.28
C THR A 221 -45.19 3.76 9.37
N THR A 222 -46.36 3.43 9.91
CA THR A 222 -47.45 4.39 10.13
C THR A 222 -47.78 4.44 11.63
N PRO A 223 -47.42 5.52 12.36
CA PRO A 223 -46.63 6.69 11.95
C PRO A 223 -45.14 6.36 11.65
N PRO A 224 -44.40 7.19 10.89
CA PRO A 224 -42.99 6.93 10.57
C PRO A 224 -42.09 7.00 11.81
N VAL A 225 -41.20 6.02 11.97
CA VAL A 225 -40.17 6.04 13.03
C VAL A 225 -38.98 6.90 12.61
N ALA A 226 -38.57 6.80 11.33
CA ALA A 226 -37.47 7.58 10.76
C ALA A 226 -38.00 8.60 9.75
N PRO A 227 -37.55 9.86 9.77
CA PRO A 227 -37.93 10.84 8.74
C PRO A 227 -37.05 10.71 7.49
N ASN A 228 -37.38 11.48 6.46
CA ASN A 228 -36.48 11.74 5.35
C ASN A 228 -35.52 12.90 5.70
N ILE A 229 -34.34 12.61 6.23
CA ILE A 229 -33.36 13.64 6.63
C ILE A 229 -32.88 14.46 5.43
N GLN A 230 -32.93 13.92 4.21
CA GLN A 230 -32.43 14.57 3.00
C GLN A 230 -33.48 15.44 2.30
N SER A 231 -34.67 15.60 2.86
CA SER A 231 -35.72 16.48 2.33
C SER A 231 -35.49 17.98 2.67
N GLY A 232 -34.34 18.33 3.24
CA GLY A 232 -34.00 19.69 3.65
C GLY A 232 -34.01 20.70 2.49
N LYS A 233 -34.29 21.97 2.81
CA LYS A 233 -34.36 23.07 1.83
C LYS A 233 -32.98 23.60 1.43
N GLU A 234 -32.01 23.57 2.33
CA GLU A 234 -30.66 24.11 2.09
C GLU A 234 -29.79 23.10 1.35
N ARG A 235 -29.49 23.38 0.08
CA ARG A 235 -28.74 22.47 -0.77
C ARG A 235 -27.24 22.54 -0.50
N THR A 236 -26.64 21.40 -0.14
CA THR A 236 -25.19 21.28 0.06
C THR A 236 -24.60 20.38 -1.01
N HIS A 237 -23.70 20.90 -1.85
CA HIS A 237 -23.09 20.14 -2.94
C HIS A 237 -21.61 19.82 -2.68
N LEU A 238 -21.17 18.62 -3.07
CA LEU A 238 -19.77 18.20 -3.08
C LEU A 238 -19.38 17.74 -4.49
N LYS A 239 -18.31 18.34 -5.02
CA LYS A 239 -17.73 17.91 -6.30
C LYS A 239 -16.60 16.91 -6.06
N VAL A 240 -16.75 15.68 -6.56
CA VAL A 240 -15.73 14.63 -6.53
C VAL A 240 -15.51 14.13 -7.96
N ASP A 241 -14.26 14.20 -8.44
CA ASP A 241 -13.87 13.74 -9.78
C ASP A 241 -14.73 14.34 -10.92
N GLY A 242 -15.16 15.59 -10.77
CA GLY A 242 -15.98 16.28 -11.76
C GLY A 242 -17.49 16.05 -11.63
N ILE A 243 -17.93 15.09 -10.81
CA ILE A 243 -19.34 14.80 -10.54
C ILE A 243 -19.77 15.56 -9.28
N GLU A 244 -20.93 16.21 -9.35
CA GLU A 244 -21.53 16.94 -8.24
C GLU A 244 -22.55 16.06 -7.51
N TYR A 245 -22.39 15.91 -6.21
CA TYR A 245 -23.25 15.12 -5.33
C TYR A 245 -24.01 16.04 -4.38
N ASP A 246 -25.31 15.84 -4.23
CA ASP A 246 -26.15 16.57 -3.28
C ASP A 246 -26.12 15.89 -1.89
N LEU A 247 -25.36 16.49 -0.98
CA LEU A 247 -25.16 16.05 0.41
C LEU A 247 -26.14 16.66 1.41
N THR A 248 -27.24 17.25 0.94
CA THR A 248 -28.23 17.90 1.81
C THR A 248 -28.71 16.97 2.91
N MET A 249 -28.64 17.47 4.15
CA MET A 249 -29.19 16.86 5.36
C MET A 249 -29.84 17.95 6.18
N SER A 250 -31.04 17.69 6.72
CA SER A 250 -31.71 18.61 7.65
C SER A 250 -30.90 18.74 8.95
N ASP A 251 -30.80 19.97 9.46
CA ASP A 251 -30.14 20.25 10.73
C ASP A 251 -30.96 19.80 11.93
N ASN A 252 -32.30 19.85 11.83
CA ASN A 252 -33.24 19.41 12.86
C ASN A 252 -34.14 18.29 12.31
N PRO A 253 -33.64 17.05 12.20
CA PRO A 253 -34.39 15.96 11.57
C PRO A 253 -35.60 15.51 12.40
N GLU A 254 -35.58 15.65 13.73
CA GLU A 254 -36.70 15.32 14.62
C GLU A 254 -37.98 16.09 14.30
N GLN A 255 -37.85 17.34 13.84
CA GLN A 255 -38.99 18.21 13.48
C GLN A 255 -39.71 17.78 12.19
N LEU A 256 -39.13 16.85 11.44
CA LEU A 256 -39.74 16.32 10.21
C LEU A 256 -40.80 15.26 10.50
N LEU A 257 -40.82 14.71 11.72
CA LEU A 257 -41.85 13.76 12.16
C LEU A 257 -43.07 14.55 12.66
N LYS A 258 -44.22 14.35 12.00
CA LYS A 258 -45.49 15.00 12.38
C LYS A 258 -46.13 14.32 13.60
N GLU A 259 -45.94 13.02 13.72
CA GLU A 259 -46.55 12.16 14.73
C GLU A 259 -45.49 11.28 15.38
N LYS A 260 -45.68 10.94 16.65
CA LYS A 260 -44.76 10.09 17.40
C LYS A 260 -45.19 8.64 17.30
N ASN A 261 -44.35 7.81 16.68
CA ASN A 261 -44.54 6.37 16.66
C ASN A 261 -44.19 5.75 18.04
N THR A 262 -45.02 4.82 18.53
CA THR A 262 -44.84 4.10 19.82
C THR A 262 -44.58 2.60 19.67
N GLN A 263 -44.37 2.11 18.45
CA GLN A 263 -44.10 0.69 18.20
C GLN A 263 -42.81 0.26 18.90
N SER A 264 -42.87 -0.96 19.46
CA SER A 264 -41.74 -1.69 20.01
C SER A 264 -40.76 -2.14 18.92
N ILE A 265 -39.55 -2.55 19.33
CA ILE A 265 -38.54 -3.05 18.39
C ILE A 265 -39.01 -4.34 17.71
N GLY A 266 -39.73 -5.21 18.42
CA GLY A 266 -40.30 -6.43 17.87
C GLY A 266 -41.35 -6.13 16.79
N GLU A 267 -42.26 -5.18 17.01
CA GLU A 267 -43.25 -4.76 16.00
C GLU A 267 -42.57 -4.17 14.76
N ILE A 268 -41.55 -3.34 14.97
CA ILE A 268 -40.75 -2.73 13.90
C ILE A 268 -40.04 -3.82 13.07
N PHE A 269 -39.43 -4.80 13.74
CA PHE A 269 -38.70 -5.88 13.06
C PHE A 269 -39.66 -6.83 12.34
N ALA A 270 -40.81 -7.15 12.94
CA ALA A 270 -41.86 -7.93 12.31
C ALA A 270 -42.40 -7.22 11.06
N HIS A 271 -42.66 -5.90 11.15
CA HIS A 271 -43.07 -5.08 10.00
C HIS A 271 -42.02 -5.10 8.88
N PHE A 272 -40.73 -4.97 9.23
CA PHE A 272 -39.63 -5.05 8.26
C PHE A 272 -39.63 -6.38 7.49
N ILE A 273 -39.74 -7.52 8.18
CA ILE A 273 -39.78 -8.83 7.52
C ILE A 273 -41.05 -8.99 6.70
N LYS A 274 -42.21 -8.58 7.25
CA LYS A 274 -43.51 -8.60 6.57
C LYS A 274 -43.46 -7.87 5.23
N GLN A 275 -42.87 -6.66 5.22
CA GLN A 275 -42.71 -5.88 3.99
C GLN A 275 -41.83 -6.61 2.97
N LEU A 276 -40.70 -7.18 3.38
CA LEU A 276 -39.80 -7.87 2.45
C LEU A 276 -40.38 -9.18 1.89
N VAL A 277 -41.21 -9.89 2.67
CA VAL A 277 -41.77 -11.19 2.32
C VAL A 277 -43.11 -11.09 1.60
N LEU A 278 -44.05 -10.30 2.13
CA LEU A 278 -45.41 -10.19 1.59
C LEU A 278 -45.55 -9.07 0.55
N GLU A 279 -45.02 -7.87 0.85
CA GLU A 279 -45.13 -6.72 -0.08
C GLU A 279 -44.11 -6.78 -1.22
N ARG A 280 -43.00 -7.53 -1.02
CA ARG A 280 -41.91 -7.75 -1.98
C ARG A 280 -41.54 -6.47 -2.75
N PRO A 281 -41.13 -5.38 -2.06
CA PRO A 281 -41.01 -4.05 -2.66
C PRO A 281 -40.08 -4.04 -3.88
N TRP A 282 -39.10 -4.94 -3.93
CA TRP A 282 -38.19 -5.04 -5.06
C TRP A 282 -38.86 -5.43 -6.37
N GLU A 283 -40.05 -6.00 -6.42
CA GLU A 283 -40.66 -6.38 -7.72
C GLU A 283 -40.98 -5.16 -8.57
N GLU A 284 -41.59 -4.13 -7.96
CA GLU A 284 -42.06 -2.94 -8.66
C GLU A 284 -41.29 -1.67 -8.29
N HIS A 285 -40.59 -1.67 -7.15
CA HIS A 285 -39.98 -0.48 -6.57
C HIS A 285 -38.46 -0.62 -6.36
N VAL A 286 -37.84 0.53 -6.14
CA VAL A 286 -36.46 0.74 -5.72
C VAL A 286 -36.48 1.30 -4.30
N ILE A 287 -35.78 0.64 -3.39
CA ILE A 287 -35.63 1.11 -2.02
C ILE A 287 -34.78 2.39 -2.02
N SER A 288 -35.30 3.50 -1.49
CA SER A 288 -34.64 4.81 -1.51
C SER A 288 -34.94 5.66 -0.27
N ILE A 289 -34.01 5.64 0.67
CA ILE A 289 -34.14 6.42 1.90
C ILE A 289 -34.16 7.94 1.67
N ARG A 290 -33.64 8.38 0.52
CA ARG A 290 -33.59 9.79 0.13
C ARG A 290 -34.95 10.31 -0.33
N SER A 291 -35.76 9.47 -0.97
CA SER A 291 -37.14 9.82 -1.29
C SER A 291 -38.03 9.69 -0.07
N GLY A 292 -37.62 8.86 0.92
CA GLY A 292 -38.40 8.56 2.11
C GLY A 292 -39.49 7.51 1.86
N GLN A 293 -39.67 7.08 0.61
CA GLN A 293 -40.64 6.09 0.16
C GLN A 293 -40.03 5.29 -1.01
N PRO A 294 -40.48 4.04 -1.26
CA PRO A 294 -40.04 3.26 -2.42
C PRO A 294 -40.37 3.99 -3.74
N ILE A 295 -39.40 4.06 -4.65
CA ILE A 295 -39.56 4.71 -5.96
C ILE A 295 -39.94 3.67 -7.01
N GLY A 296 -40.89 3.96 -7.89
CA GLY A 296 -41.24 3.01 -8.97
C GLY A 296 -40.05 2.72 -9.90
N ARG A 297 -39.84 1.45 -10.28
CA ARG A 297 -38.76 1.05 -11.20
C ARG A 297 -38.84 1.77 -12.56
N LYS A 298 -40.06 2.04 -13.04
CA LYS A 298 -40.30 2.78 -14.29
C LYS A 298 -39.83 4.24 -14.18
N GLU A 299 -40.14 4.89 -13.05
CA GLU A 299 -39.73 6.26 -12.75
C GLU A 299 -38.20 6.37 -12.67
N LYS A 300 -37.56 5.46 -11.94
CA LYS A 300 -36.09 5.43 -11.77
C LYS A 300 -35.33 4.94 -13.00
N LYS A 301 -36.02 4.36 -13.99
CA LYS A 301 -35.45 3.66 -15.16
C LYS A 301 -34.54 2.47 -14.79
N TRP A 302 -34.73 1.89 -13.60
CA TRP A 302 -34.01 0.71 -13.12
C TRP A 302 -34.83 -0.57 -13.38
N LYS A 303 -34.83 -1.00 -14.63
CA LYS A 303 -35.50 -2.24 -15.05
C LYS A 303 -34.73 -3.45 -14.53
N TYR A 304 -35.47 -4.52 -14.19
CA TYR A 304 -34.86 -5.78 -13.79
C TYR A 304 -34.04 -6.35 -14.96
N GLY A 305 -32.74 -6.54 -14.75
CA GLY A 305 -31.86 -7.17 -15.74
C GLY A 305 -32.12 -8.67 -15.81
N LYS A 306 -32.30 -9.22 -17.02
CA LYS A 306 -32.34 -10.67 -17.22
C LYS A 306 -30.91 -11.23 -17.24
N PRO A 307 -30.66 -12.48 -16.78
CA PRO A 307 -31.63 -13.46 -16.27
C PRO A 307 -32.07 -13.24 -14.80
N HIS A 308 -33.24 -13.76 -14.44
CA HIS A 308 -33.70 -13.86 -13.04
C HIS A 308 -32.83 -14.82 -12.23
N ALA A 309 -32.78 -14.63 -10.90
CA ALA A 309 -31.95 -15.46 -10.02
C ALA A 309 -32.22 -16.96 -10.17
N SER A 310 -33.50 -17.37 -10.17
CA SER A 310 -33.92 -18.77 -10.34
C SER A 310 -33.46 -19.36 -11.67
N THR A 311 -33.61 -18.64 -12.78
CA THR A 311 -33.14 -19.08 -14.10
C THR A 311 -31.62 -19.09 -14.21
N ALA A 312 -30.96 -18.09 -13.62
CA ALA A 312 -29.52 -17.90 -13.72
C ALA A 312 -28.73 -19.01 -13.03
N VAL A 313 -29.22 -19.50 -11.89
CA VAL A 313 -28.62 -20.62 -11.14
C VAL A 313 -28.62 -21.91 -11.95
N VAL A 314 -29.71 -22.20 -12.68
CA VAL A 314 -29.84 -23.41 -13.51
C VAL A 314 -28.88 -23.39 -14.70
N THR A 315 -28.69 -22.22 -15.34
CA THR A 315 -27.78 -22.09 -16.51
C THR A 315 -26.28 -22.19 -16.21
N GLY A 316 -25.87 -22.23 -14.94
CA GLY A 316 -24.48 -22.50 -14.52
C GLY A 316 -23.50 -21.30 -14.57
N GLY A 317 -22.87 -21.02 -13.42
CA GLY A 317 -21.46 -20.65 -13.20
C GLY A 317 -20.83 -19.35 -13.74
N LYS A 318 -21.27 -18.77 -14.88
CA LYS A 318 -20.61 -17.58 -15.49
C LYS A 318 -21.49 -16.35 -15.64
N THR A 319 -22.79 -16.48 -15.46
CA THR A 319 -23.74 -15.38 -15.62
C THR A 319 -23.85 -14.59 -14.32
N ARG A 320 -23.44 -13.32 -14.33
CA ARG A 320 -23.74 -12.41 -13.21
C ARG A 320 -25.25 -12.23 -13.14
N LEU A 321 -25.77 -12.09 -11.93
CA LEU A 321 -27.17 -11.70 -11.74
C LEU A 321 -27.42 -10.38 -12.49
N GLY A 322 -28.57 -10.24 -13.12
CA GLY A 322 -28.90 -9.03 -13.86
C GLY A 322 -28.85 -7.78 -12.97
N LEU A 323 -28.51 -6.64 -13.58
CA LEU A 323 -28.51 -5.34 -12.92
C LEU A 323 -29.89 -5.08 -12.28
N HIS A 324 -29.92 -4.42 -11.12
CA HIS A 324 -31.17 -4.00 -10.46
C HIS A 324 -32.10 -5.15 -10.09
N SER A 325 -31.53 -6.26 -9.59
CA SER A 325 -32.33 -7.41 -9.14
C SER A 325 -33.11 -7.09 -7.88
N PHE A 326 -32.43 -6.68 -6.80
CA PHE A 326 -33.06 -6.20 -5.56
C PHE A 326 -32.65 -4.75 -5.30
N PRO A 327 -33.11 -3.81 -6.13
CA PRO A 327 -32.50 -2.49 -6.24
C PRO A 327 -32.60 -1.70 -4.93
N VAL A 328 -31.44 -1.23 -4.46
CA VAL A 328 -31.32 -0.34 -3.30
C VAL A 328 -30.45 0.84 -3.72
N GLU A 329 -31.01 2.03 -3.68
CA GLU A 329 -30.35 3.27 -4.08
C GLU A 329 -29.40 3.78 -2.99
N ASP A 330 -28.19 4.19 -3.38
CA ASP A 330 -27.31 4.97 -2.49
C ASP A 330 -27.83 6.43 -2.34
N PRO A 331 -27.94 6.93 -1.10
CA PRO A 331 -28.55 8.24 -0.79
C PRO A 331 -27.80 9.45 -1.32
N PHE A 332 -26.53 9.34 -1.70
CA PHE A 332 -25.77 10.43 -2.32
C PHE A 332 -25.41 10.12 -3.77
N ASN A 333 -25.16 8.86 -4.13
CA ASN A 333 -24.90 8.43 -5.50
C ASN A 333 -26.12 7.73 -6.11
N HIS A 334 -27.00 8.51 -6.73
CA HIS A 334 -28.28 8.04 -7.29
C HIS A 334 -28.17 7.05 -8.44
N GLU A 335 -26.99 6.89 -9.04
CA GLU A 335 -26.70 5.88 -10.07
C GLU A 335 -26.16 4.58 -9.46
N HIS A 336 -25.78 4.59 -8.18
CA HIS A 336 -25.21 3.44 -7.52
C HIS A 336 -26.31 2.58 -6.90
N ASP A 337 -26.58 1.45 -7.55
CA ASP A 337 -27.34 0.36 -6.97
C ASP A 337 -26.45 -0.53 -6.08
N LEU A 338 -26.83 -0.70 -4.82
CA LEU A 338 -26.12 -1.54 -3.86
C LEU A 338 -26.34 -3.05 -4.09
N SER A 339 -27.35 -3.42 -4.88
CA SER A 339 -27.67 -4.82 -5.21
C SER A 339 -26.82 -5.41 -6.33
N ARG A 340 -26.00 -4.60 -7.01
CA ARG A 340 -25.11 -5.03 -8.11
C ARG A 340 -24.09 -6.11 -7.72
N VAL A 341 -23.86 -6.30 -6.42
CA VAL A 341 -22.92 -7.30 -5.87
C VAL A 341 -23.57 -8.68 -5.76
N LEU A 342 -24.89 -8.76 -5.87
CA LEU A 342 -25.64 -9.99 -5.70
C LEU A 342 -25.27 -11.00 -6.79
N ARG A 343 -25.00 -12.23 -6.36
CA ARG A 343 -24.91 -13.39 -7.24
C ARG A 343 -26.27 -14.11 -7.26
N PRO A 344 -26.56 -14.92 -8.29
CA PRO A 344 -27.81 -15.69 -8.33
C PRO A 344 -28.04 -16.50 -7.05
N GLU A 345 -27.02 -17.19 -6.56
CA GLU A 345 -27.10 -18.01 -5.34
C GLU A 345 -27.33 -17.13 -4.10
N GLY A 346 -26.64 -16.00 -3.99
CA GLY A 346 -26.77 -15.09 -2.86
C GLY A 346 -28.13 -14.39 -2.81
N ALA A 347 -28.75 -14.12 -3.97
CA ALA A 347 -30.11 -13.59 -4.05
C ALA A 347 -31.15 -14.62 -3.58
N LEU A 348 -30.99 -15.90 -3.97
CA LEU A 348 -31.85 -16.98 -3.48
C LEU A 348 -31.62 -17.25 -1.99
N ASP A 349 -30.37 -17.22 -1.52
CA ASP A 349 -30.06 -17.33 -0.08
C ASP A 349 -30.76 -16.24 0.73
N ILE A 350 -30.81 -14.99 0.24
CA ILE A 350 -31.56 -13.90 0.91
C ILE A 350 -33.06 -14.21 0.96
N GLN A 351 -33.66 -14.66 -0.13
CA GLN A 351 -35.10 -14.97 -0.18
C GLN A 351 -35.45 -16.16 0.73
N GLU A 352 -34.64 -17.22 0.71
CA GLU A 352 -34.81 -18.39 1.56
C GLU A 352 -34.76 -18.01 3.05
N GLU A 353 -33.78 -17.20 3.45
CA GLU A 353 -33.65 -16.78 4.85
C GLU A 353 -34.77 -15.83 5.29
N LEU A 354 -35.31 -15.00 4.38
CA LEU A 354 -36.48 -14.16 4.66
C LEU A 354 -37.75 -15.01 4.85
N PHE A 355 -38.00 -15.99 3.97
CA PHE A 355 -39.13 -16.92 4.13
C PHE A 355 -39.00 -17.75 5.40
N ARG A 356 -37.82 -18.30 5.67
CA ARG A 356 -37.51 -19.03 6.90
C ARG A 356 -37.81 -18.18 8.13
N PHE A 357 -37.34 -16.93 8.15
CA PHE A 357 -37.56 -16.04 9.27
C PHE A 357 -39.06 -15.77 9.48
N TRP A 358 -39.80 -15.47 8.41
CA TRP A 358 -41.23 -15.16 8.51
C TRP A 358 -42.06 -16.34 9.01
N LEU A 359 -41.82 -17.55 8.49
CA LEU A 359 -42.51 -18.76 8.94
C LEU A 359 -42.18 -19.06 10.41
N ALA A 360 -40.90 -19.05 10.78
CA ALA A 360 -40.47 -19.31 12.14
C ALA A 360 -41.00 -18.26 13.15
N LEU A 361 -41.13 -17.00 12.73
CA LEU A 361 -41.71 -15.95 13.55
C LEU A 361 -43.20 -16.22 13.83
N ASN A 362 -43.97 -16.64 12.81
CA ASN A 362 -45.38 -16.98 12.96
C ASN A 362 -45.61 -18.28 13.74
N GLU A 363 -44.63 -19.20 13.75
CA GLU A 363 -44.62 -20.37 14.63
C GLU A 363 -44.29 -20.03 16.10
N GLY A 364 -43.95 -18.78 16.42
CA GLY A 364 -43.60 -18.34 17.77
C GLY A 364 -42.19 -18.75 18.22
N LYS A 365 -41.28 -19.05 17.29
CA LYS A 365 -39.89 -19.42 17.65
C LYS A 365 -39.13 -18.23 18.25
N PRO A 366 -38.26 -18.45 19.25
CA PRO A 366 -37.51 -17.39 19.91
C PRO A 366 -36.44 -16.78 18.98
N TRP A 367 -35.99 -15.57 19.28
CA TRP A 367 -34.98 -14.85 18.49
C TRP A 367 -33.69 -15.64 18.27
N LYS A 368 -33.31 -16.46 19.25
CA LYS A 368 -32.13 -17.33 19.17
C LYS A 368 -32.20 -18.29 17.99
N ASP A 369 -33.37 -18.88 17.75
CA ASP A 369 -33.59 -19.82 16.66
C ASP A 369 -33.70 -19.08 15.33
N LEU A 370 -34.35 -17.91 15.33
CA LEU A 370 -34.44 -17.04 14.15
C LEU A 370 -33.05 -16.62 13.65
N CYS A 371 -32.11 -16.36 14.57
CA CYS A 371 -30.72 -15.99 14.32
C CYS A 371 -29.72 -17.14 14.46
N GLU A 372 -30.16 -18.40 14.35
CA GLU A 372 -29.26 -19.55 14.41
C GLU A 372 -28.09 -19.41 13.42
N LEU A 373 -26.89 -19.85 13.81
CA LEU A 373 -25.72 -19.80 12.94
C LEU A 373 -25.86 -20.76 11.76
N LYS A 374 -25.84 -20.23 10.53
CA LYS A 374 -25.84 -21.06 9.33
C LYS A 374 -24.53 -21.85 9.17
N ASN A 375 -23.41 -21.20 9.50
CA ASN A 375 -22.06 -21.79 9.43
C ASN A 375 -21.27 -21.48 10.72
N PRO A 376 -21.27 -22.40 11.72
CA PRO A 376 -20.60 -22.19 13.00
C PRO A 376 -19.09 -21.95 12.90
N GLU A 377 -18.43 -22.52 11.89
CA GLU A 377 -16.99 -22.38 11.65
C GLU A 377 -16.55 -20.93 11.35
N ARG A 378 -17.48 -20.06 10.93
CA ARG A 378 -17.21 -18.67 10.57
C ARG A 378 -16.84 -17.79 11.77
N PHE A 379 -17.33 -18.12 12.96
CA PHE A 379 -17.06 -17.37 14.18
C PHE A 379 -16.24 -18.24 15.14
N PRO A 380 -14.92 -18.39 14.90
CA PRO A 380 -14.08 -19.08 15.87
C PRO A 380 -14.17 -18.33 17.20
N THR A 381 -14.52 -19.04 18.27
CA THR A 381 -14.43 -18.53 19.63
C THR A 381 -12.96 -18.27 19.94
N ILE A 382 -12.51 -17.05 19.68
CA ILE A 382 -11.21 -16.58 20.13
C ILE A 382 -11.33 -16.40 21.64
N GLU A 383 -10.85 -17.38 22.41
CA GLU A 383 -10.66 -17.18 23.85
C GLU A 383 -9.78 -15.94 24.04
N GLU A 384 -10.34 -14.88 24.63
CA GLU A 384 -9.57 -13.72 25.05
C GLU A 384 -8.68 -14.15 26.23
N LYS A 385 -7.56 -14.82 25.94
CA LYS A 385 -6.55 -15.13 26.94
C LYS A 385 -6.03 -13.82 27.52
N ASP A 386 -5.96 -13.76 28.84
CA ASP A 386 -5.46 -12.59 29.54
C ASP A 386 -3.98 -12.40 29.17
N LEU A 387 -3.54 -11.16 28.95
CA LEU A 387 -2.19 -10.82 28.44
C LEU A 387 -1.06 -11.41 29.31
N PHE A 388 -1.37 -11.70 30.57
CA PHE A 388 -0.45 -12.23 31.60
C PHE A 388 -0.85 -13.60 32.13
N GLU A 389 -1.81 -14.29 31.51
CA GLU A 389 -2.30 -15.60 31.99
C GLU A 389 -1.17 -16.63 32.09
N ASP A 390 -0.31 -16.68 31.09
CA ASP A 390 0.89 -17.51 31.02
C ASP A 390 1.96 -17.14 32.07
N LEU A 391 1.93 -15.90 32.56
CA LEU A 391 2.91 -15.36 33.51
C LEU A 391 2.46 -15.43 34.97
N ARG A 392 1.17 -15.70 35.23
CA ARG A 392 0.61 -15.89 36.58
C ARG A 392 1.09 -17.14 37.31
N PRO A 393 1.17 -18.33 36.68
CA PRO A 393 1.58 -19.55 37.37
C PRO A 393 3.10 -19.72 37.48
N LEU A 394 3.90 -18.87 36.81
CA LEU A 394 5.37 -19.00 36.78
C LEU A 394 6.01 -18.61 38.11
N SER A 395 7.04 -19.36 38.51
CA SER A 395 7.88 -18.99 39.65
C SER A 395 8.72 -17.74 39.35
N LYS A 396 9.19 -17.05 40.39
CA LYS A 396 10.04 -15.85 40.23
C LYS A 396 11.35 -16.17 39.48
N ALA A 397 11.93 -17.34 39.72
CA ALA A 397 13.15 -17.80 39.05
C ALA A 397 12.90 -18.04 37.55
N ASP A 398 11.80 -18.72 37.19
CA ASP A 398 11.44 -18.98 35.79
C ASP A 398 11.12 -17.68 35.03
N PHE A 399 10.50 -16.72 35.72
CA PHE A 399 10.25 -15.40 35.16
C PHE A 399 11.55 -14.64 34.88
N GLU A 400 12.51 -14.63 35.82
CA GLU A 400 13.82 -14.01 35.64
C GLU A 400 14.63 -14.67 34.51
N LEU A 401 14.55 -16.01 34.38
CA LEU A 401 15.13 -16.74 33.25
C LEU A 401 14.51 -16.33 31.91
N LYS A 402 13.17 -16.21 31.82
CA LYS A 402 12.51 -15.71 30.61
C LYS A 402 12.93 -14.29 30.24
N VAL A 403 13.05 -13.40 31.24
CA VAL A 403 13.54 -12.02 31.02
C VAL A 403 14.97 -12.03 30.50
N LYS A 404 15.85 -12.86 31.07
CA LYS A 404 17.24 -12.99 30.65
C LYS A 404 17.34 -13.53 29.22
N ALA A 405 16.66 -14.63 28.93
CA ALA A 405 16.62 -15.25 27.60
C ALA A 405 16.12 -14.26 26.52
N ASN A 406 15.04 -13.51 26.79
CA ASN A 406 14.52 -12.53 25.85
C ASN A 406 15.49 -11.35 25.63
N ASN A 407 16.24 -10.92 26.65
CA ASN A 407 17.28 -9.90 26.49
C ASN A 407 18.49 -10.41 25.69
N GLU A 408 18.93 -11.64 25.92
CA GLU A 408 20.03 -12.28 25.18
C GLU A 408 19.67 -12.42 23.69
N GLN A 409 18.47 -12.91 23.38
CA GLN A 409 17.97 -13.00 22.01
C GLN A 409 17.88 -11.64 21.33
N LEU A 410 17.48 -10.59 22.06
CA LEU A 410 17.48 -9.21 21.53
C LEU A 410 18.89 -8.74 21.15
N THR A 411 19.87 -8.95 22.03
CA THR A 411 21.26 -8.54 21.78
C THR A 411 21.88 -9.28 20.60
N ASP A 412 21.64 -10.59 20.49
CA ASP A 412 22.12 -11.40 19.36
C ASP A 412 21.47 -10.98 18.03
N LEU A 413 20.15 -10.74 18.02
CA LEU A 413 19.46 -10.26 16.82
C LEU A 413 19.87 -8.84 16.40
N ASP A 414 20.07 -7.93 17.36
CA ASP A 414 20.58 -6.58 17.09
C ASP A 414 21.95 -6.66 16.38
N GLY A 415 22.88 -7.49 16.90
CA GLY A 415 24.20 -7.71 16.29
C GLY A 415 24.14 -8.33 14.88
N ARG A 416 23.31 -9.36 14.68
CA ARG A 416 23.11 -9.98 13.36
C ARG A 416 22.55 -9.00 12.33
N ILE A 417 21.60 -8.16 12.73
CA ILE A 417 21.01 -7.15 11.85
C ILE A 417 22.03 -6.07 11.47
N GLU A 418 22.94 -5.72 12.37
CA GLU A 418 24.03 -4.78 12.06
C GLU A 418 25.00 -5.37 11.03
N MET A 419 25.42 -6.63 11.20
CA MET A 419 26.26 -7.32 10.22
C MET A 419 25.61 -7.40 8.84
N LEU A 420 24.35 -7.82 8.76
CA LEU A 420 23.60 -7.87 7.48
C LEU A 420 23.45 -6.49 6.84
N GLN A 421 23.31 -5.42 7.64
CA GLN A 421 23.26 -4.05 7.12
C GLN A 421 24.60 -3.61 6.52
N GLN A 422 25.71 -3.94 7.18
CA GLN A 422 27.05 -3.67 6.66
C GLN A 422 27.28 -4.43 5.35
N GLU A 423 26.92 -5.72 5.30
CA GLU A 423 27.02 -6.54 4.09
C GLU A 423 26.19 -5.95 2.94
N ARG A 424 24.94 -5.56 3.21
CA ARG A 424 24.08 -4.90 2.22
C ARG A 424 24.70 -3.59 1.73
N GLN A 425 25.26 -2.79 2.63
CA GLN A 425 25.88 -1.51 2.26
C GLN A 425 27.11 -1.73 1.39
N ASN A 426 27.92 -2.76 1.67
CA ASN A 426 29.06 -3.14 0.86
C ASN A 426 28.62 -3.58 -0.54
N ASN A 427 27.59 -4.43 -0.66
CA ASN A 427 27.03 -4.84 -1.96
C ASN A 427 26.56 -3.62 -2.80
N ILE A 428 25.91 -2.64 -2.16
CA ILE A 428 25.45 -1.42 -2.86
C ILE A 428 26.64 -0.57 -3.33
N LYS A 429 27.66 -0.38 -2.48
CA LYS A 429 28.87 0.35 -2.84
C LYS A 429 29.60 -0.30 -4.02
N ILE A 430 29.75 -1.63 -3.99
CA ILE A 430 30.37 -2.40 -5.09
C ILE A 430 29.57 -2.20 -6.38
N SER A 431 28.24 -2.35 -6.35
CA SER A 431 27.38 -2.14 -7.53
C SER A 431 27.49 -0.72 -8.08
N GLN A 432 27.51 0.30 -7.21
CA GLN A 432 27.66 1.70 -7.62
C GLN A 432 29.02 1.98 -8.25
N ALA A 433 30.10 1.47 -7.65
CA ALA A 433 31.45 1.62 -8.19
C ALA A 433 31.61 0.93 -9.54
N LEU A 434 31.07 -0.29 -9.70
CA LEU A 434 31.05 -1.00 -10.99
C LEU A 434 30.29 -0.22 -12.07
N ARG A 435 29.13 0.37 -11.73
CA ARG A 435 28.36 1.20 -12.67
C ARG A 435 29.11 2.47 -13.08
N GLY A 436 29.72 3.18 -12.13
CA GLY A 436 30.54 4.37 -12.41
C GLY A 436 31.71 4.05 -13.32
N LEU A 437 32.43 2.95 -13.04
CA LEU A 437 33.46 2.37 -13.90
C LEU A 437 32.97 2.17 -15.34
N PHE A 438 31.78 1.59 -15.52
CA PHE A 438 31.25 1.37 -16.87
C PHE A 438 30.83 2.65 -17.57
N GLU A 439 30.31 3.65 -16.86
CA GLU A 439 29.95 4.95 -17.45
C GLU A 439 31.21 5.68 -17.93
N GLU A 440 32.25 5.76 -17.10
CA GLU A 440 33.52 6.43 -17.43
C GLU A 440 34.33 5.69 -18.51
N THR A 441 34.29 4.36 -18.52
CA THR A 441 35.00 3.54 -19.53
C THR A 441 34.17 3.28 -20.79
N SER A 442 32.90 3.72 -20.86
CA SER A 442 31.99 3.41 -21.98
C SER A 442 32.49 3.96 -23.31
N ASP A 443 32.89 5.23 -23.33
CA ASP A 443 33.41 5.91 -24.51
C ASP A 443 34.73 5.27 -24.96
N LEU A 444 35.64 5.03 -24.03
CA LEU A 444 36.92 4.35 -24.28
C LEU A 444 36.71 2.92 -24.82
N ARG A 445 35.74 2.17 -24.31
CA ARG A 445 35.40 0.83 -24.81
C ARG A 445 34.77 0.87 -26.20
N ASN A 446 33.92 1.86 -26.46
CA ASN A 446 33.31 2.05 -27.78
C ASN A 446 34.36 2.42 -28.83
N GLU A 447 35.29 3.31 -28.49
CA GLU A 447 36.46 3.62 -29.33
C GLU A 447 37.33 2.40 -29.56
N HIS A 448 37.70 1.68 -28.49
CA HIS A 448 38.48 0.45 -28.59
C HIS A 448 37.81 -0.59 -29.52
N ARG A 449 36.48 -0.79 -29.42
CA ARG A 449 35.73 -1.68 -30.32
C ARG A 449 35.69 -1.17 -31.76
N LYS A 450 35.51 0.13 -31.98
CA LYS A 450 35.53 0.73 -33.32
C LYS A 450 36.88 0.49 -33.99
N ILE A 451 37.97 0.71 -33.26
CA ILE A 451 39.33 0.48 -33.76
C ILE A 451 39.52 -1.00 -34.10
N VAL A 452 39.16 -1.93 -33.20
CA VAL A 452 39.24 -3.38 -33.44
C VAL A 452 38.42 -3.82 -34.66
N ARG A 453 37.17 -3.33 -34.80
CA ARG A 453 36.31 -3.63 -35.96
C ARG A 453 36.90 -3.11 -37.27
N SER A 454 37.62 -1.98 -37.23
CA SER A 454 38.28 -1.42 -38.42
C SER A 454 39.54 -2.18 -38.84
N LEU A 455 40.15 -2.98 -37.95
CA LEU A 455 41.39 -3.71 -38.24
C LEU A 455 41.19 -4.99 -39.06
N ARG A 456 40.10 -5.74 -38.82
CA ARG A 456 39.80 -6.98 -39.54
C ARG A 456 39.68 -6.80 -41.07
N PRO A 457 38.79 -5.94 -41.60
CA PRO A 457 38.64 -5.76 -43.05
C PRO A 457 39.88 -5.14 -43.69
N ARG A 458 40.65 -4.34 -42.93
CA ARG A 458 41.94 -3.80 -43.40
C ARG A 458 42.98 -4.90 -43.58
N SER A 459 43.07 -5.84 -42.64
CA SER A 459 43.99 -6.97 -42.74
C SER A 459 43.68 -7.86 -43.96
N GLU A 460 42.40 -8.11 -44.23
CA GLU A 460 41.96 -8.86 -45.42
C GLU A 460 42.35 -8.15 -46.71
N ARG A 461 42.12 -6.84 -46.80
CA ARG A 461 42.50 -6.02 -47.96
C ARG A 461 44.01 -5.96 -48.17
N MET A 462 44.77 -5.88 -47.09
CA MET A 462 46.24 -5.93 -47.14
C MET A 462 46.76 -7.26 -47.69
N ASN A 463 46.20 -8.38 -47.23
CA ASN A 463 46.56 -9.70 -47.72
C ASN A 463 46.25 -9.83 -49.22
N ALA A 464 45.07 -9.36 -49.66
CA ALA A 464 44.69 -9.39 -51.08
C ALA A 464 45.60 -8.53 -51.97
N LEU A 465 46.00 -7.34 -51.51
CA LEU A 465 46.94 -6.48 -52.23
C LEU A 465 48.35 -7.07 -52.29
N GLN A 466 48.79 -7.71 -51.21
CA GLN A 466 50.07 -8.42 -51.17
C GLN A 466 50.08 -9.58 -52.15
N GLU A 467 49.04 -10.41 -52.15
CA GLU A 467 48.90 -11.54 -53.07
C GLU A 467 48.84 -11.07 -54.53
N LYS A 468 48.07 -10.02 -54.83
CA LYS A 468 48.02 -9.40 -56.17
C LYS A 468 49.39 -8.89 -56.60
N ARG A 469 50.12 -8.20 -55.72
CA ARG A 469 51.48 -7.70 -56.00
C ARG A 469 52.43 -8.86 -56.29
N ASP A 470 52.39 -9.90 -55.47
CA ASP A 470 53.29 -11.04 -55.58
C ASP A 470 53.02 -11.86 -56.86
N GLN A 471 51.74 -12.04 -57.23
CA GLN A 471 51.35 -12.65 -58.51
C GLN A 471 51.82 -11.83 -59.72
N LEU A 472 51.72 -10.50 -59.68
CA LEU A 472 52.18 -9.62 -60.77
C LEU A 472 53.72 -9.62 -60.87
N ASN A 473 54.42 -9.56 -59.74
CA ASN A 473 55.87 -9.63 -59.69
C ASN A 473 56.40 -10.99 -60.14
N GLN A 474 55.68 -12.09 -59.90
CA GLN A 474 56.09 -13.40 -60.41
C GLN A 474 56.08 -13.47 -61.94
N LYS A 475 55.22 -12.68 -62.60
CA LYS A 475 55.18 -12.56 -64.06
C LYS A 475 56.28 -11.65 -64.62
N ILE A 476 56.86 -10.79 -63.79
CA ILE A 476 57.82 -9.76 -64.22
C ILE A 476 59.13 -9.96 -63.44
N GLY A 477 60.14 -10.52 -64.09
CA GLY A 477 61.47 -10.71 -63.47
C GLY A 477 62.29 -9.43 -63.29
N ILE A 478 61.83 -8.28 -63.82
CA ILE A 478 62.60 -7.04 -63.92
C ILE A 478 61.85 -5.88 -63.21
N PRO A 479 62.50 -5.07 -62.36
CA PRO A 479 61.85 -3.92 -61.72
C PRO A 479 61.38 -2.84 -62.71
N LEU A 480 60.32 -2.09 -62.36
CA LEU A 480 59.73 -1.05 -63.21
C LEU A 480 60.73 -0.01 -63.74
N TYR A 481 61.69 0.44 -62.91
CA TYR A 481 62.71 1.41 -63.35
C TYR A 481 63.60 0.85 -64.46
N ARG A 482 63.93 -0.45 -64.39
CA ARG A 482 64.80 -1.12 -65.35
C ARG A 482 64.08 -1.43 -66.66
N ILE A 483 62.79 -1.73 -66.61
CA ILE A 483 61.96 -1.87 -67.82
C ILE A 483 61.90 -0.54 -68.59
N ARG A 484 61.78 0.59 -67.88
CA ARG A 484 61.78 1.93 -68.51
C ARG A 484 63.11 2.26 -69.19
N GLU A 485 64.23 1.92 -68.57
CA GLU A 485 65.56 2.08 -69.18
C GLU A 485 65.67 1.24 -70.46
N LEU A 486 65.30 -0.04 -70.39
CA LEU A 486 65.37 -0.96 -71.53
C LEU A 486 64.43 -0.56 -72.68
N LEU A 487 63.25 0.01 -72.38
CA LEU A 487 62.34 0.54 -73.40
C LEU A 487 62.98 1.68 -74.19
N VAL A 488 63.67 2.61 -73.51
CA VAL A 488 64.35 3.74 -74.17
C VAL A 488 65.54 3.24 -74.98
N GLU A 489 66.32 2.30 -74.44
CA GLU A 489 67.48 1.71 -75.11
C GLU A 489 67.07 0.97 -76.40
N VAL A 490 66.05 0.12 -76.34
CA VAL A 490 65.57 -0.63 -77.50
C VAL A 490 64.87 0.28 -78.52
N TYR A 491 64.14 1.31 -78.07
CA TYR A 491 63.55 2.31 -78.97
C TYR A 491 64.61 3.04 -79.78
N ASN A 492 65.66 3.56 -79.12
CA ASN A 492 66.74 4.27 -79.79
C ASN A 492 67.45 3.37 -80.81
N ASN A 493 67.71 2.11 -80.46
CA ASN A 493 68.31 1.13 -81.37
C ASN A 493 67.46 0.85 -82.63
N LEU A 494 66.13 1.02 -82.55
CA LEU A 494 65.20 0.80 -83.67
C LEU A 494 64.95 2.07 -84.51
N THR A 495 65.18 3.27 -83.96
CA THR A 495 64.83 4.55 -84.61
C THR A 495 66.00 5.41 -85.05
N ASP A 496 67.22 5.13 -84.59
CA ASP A 496 68.42 5.87 -85.01
C ASP A 496 68.78 5.59 -86.48
N ASP A 497 69.40 6.59 -87.13
CA ASP A 497 69.83 6.49 -88.54
C ASP A 497 70.86 5.36 -88.72
N VAL A 498 70.50 4.36 -89.53
CA VAL A 498 71.35 3.18 -89.78
C VAL A 498 72.52 3.55 -90.69
N ASP A 499 73.74 3.32 -90.23
CA ASP A 499 74.97 3.52 -91.02
C ASP A 499 75.00 2.54 -92.21
N PHE A 500 75.32 3.01 -93.42
CA PHE A 500 75.14 2.26 -94.69
C PHE A 500 75.94 0.93 -94.74
N PHE A 501 76.93 0.77 -93.85
CA PHE A 501 77.77 -0.41 -93.71
C PHE A 501 77.35 -1.38 -92.57
N GLN A 502 76.37 -1.03 -91.74
CA GLN A 502 75.87 -1.86 -90.63
C GLN A 502 74.35 -1.98 -90.64
N VAL A 503 73.79 -2.41 -91.77
CA VAL A 503 72.37 -2.73 -91.86
C VAL A 503 72.07 -3.97 -91.00
N PRO A 504 71.21 -3.87 -89.97
CA PRO A 504 70.79 -5.03 -89.20
C PRO A 504 70.16 -6.08 -90.11
N SER A 505 70.41 -7.36 -89.82
CA SER A 505 69.66 -8.43 -90.48
C SER A 505 68.18 -8.33 -90.08
N LEU A 506 67.25 -8.55 -91.02
CA LEU A 506 65.80 -8.56 -90.79
C LEU A 506 65.42 -9.34 -89.51
N GLN A 507 66.06 -10.48 -89.27
CA GLN A 507 65.82 -11.33 -88.09
C GLN A 507 66.17 -10.65 -86.76
N ARG A 508 67.21 -9.81 -86.71
CA ARG A 508 67.59 -9.05 -85.50
C ARG A 508 66.63 -7.90 -85.22
N GLU A 509 66.13 -7.24 -86.27
CA GLU A 509 65.08 -6.23 -86.12
C GLU A 509 63.78 -6.86 -85.63
N GLU A 510 63.37 -7.99 -86.21
CA GLU A 510 62.20 -8.77 -85.74
C GLU A 510 62.33 -9.14 -84.26
N ASP A 511 63.49 -9.63 -83.82
CA ASP A 511 63.77 -9.95 -82.42
C ASP A 511 63.71 -8.70 -81.52
N GLN A 512 64.25 -7.56 -81.97
CA GLN A 512 64.21 -6.30 -81.22
C GLN A 512 62.80 -5.70 -81.13
N PHE A 513 62.00 -5.77 -82.19
CA PHE A 513 60.58 -5.39 -82.17
C PHE A 513 59.78 -6.30 -81.24
N ALA A 514 59.99 -7.62 -81.31
CA ALA A 514 59.33 -8.57 -80.41
C ALA A 514 59.66 -8.26 -78.95
N TRP A 515 60.95 -8.05 -78.63
CA TRP A 515 61.41 -7.68 -77.30
C TRP A 515 60.86 -6.32 -76.84
N PHE A 516 60.77 -5.33 -77.74
CA PHE A 516 60.18 -4.03 -77.43
C PHE A 516 58.70 -4.14 -77.04
N PHE A 517 57.90 -4.92 -77.78
CA PHE A 517 56.50 -5.17 -77.45
C PHE A 517 56.34 -5.97 -76.15
N GLU A 518 57.23 -6.93 -75.89
CA GLU A 518 57.28 -7.63 -74.59
C GLU A 518 57.58 -6.66 -73.44
N LEU A 519 58.55 -5.75 -73.61
CA LEU A 519 58.85 -4.72 -72.62
C LEU A 519 57.68 -3.75 -72.38
N GLN A 520 56.92 -3.39 -73.43
CA GLN A 520 55.72 -2.58 -73.29
C GLN A 520 54.64 -3.32 -72.47
N ALA A 521 54.41 -4.60 -72.76
CA ALA A 521 53.49 -5.44 -72.00
C ALA A 521 53.95 -5.61 -70.54
N MET A 522 55.24 -5.83 -70.31
CA MET A 522 55.82 -5.91 -68.97
C MET A 522 55.68 -4.58 -68.21
N HIS A 523 55.81 -3.43 -68.88
CA HIS A 523 55.66 -2.11 -68.26
C HIS A 523 54.23 -1.88 -67.73
N GLU A 524 53.20 -2.25 -68.49
CA GLU A 524 51.80 -2.14 -68.02
C GLU A 524 51.55 -2.97 -66.76
N VAL A 525 52.01 -4.22 -66.75
CA VAL A 525 51.85 -5.11 -65.58
C VAL A 525 52.67 -4.60 -64.39
N ALA A 526 53.86 -4.04 -64.63
CA ALA A 526 54.74 -3.50 -63.58
C ALA A 526 54.16 -2.23 -62.93
N LEU A 527 53.47 -1.38 -63.71
CA LEU A 527 52.71 -0.25 -63.17
C LEU A 527 51.59 -0.71 -62.23
N GLN A 528 50.88 -1.79 -62.57
CA GLN A 528 49.83 -2.34 -61.72
C GLN A 528 50.40 -2.92 -60.41
N ALA A 529 51.57 -3.55 -60.47
CA ALA A 529 52.27 -4.08 -59.28
C ALA A 529 52.74 -2.94 -58.35
N ASP A 530 53.31 -1.87 -58.90
CA ASP A 530 53.73 -0.68 -58.13
C ASP A 530 52.53 0.04 -57.50
N ALA A 531 51.41 0.17 -58.22
CA ALA A 531 50.17 0.73 -57.69
C ALA A 531 49.64 -0.09 -56.50
N ALA A 532 49.58 -1.42 -56.63
CA ALA A 532 49.18 -2.31 -55.53
C ALA A 532 50.14 -2.22 -54.32
N HIS A 533 51.44 -2.08 -54.57
CA HIS A 533 52.44 -1.92 -53.52
C HIS A 533 52.31 -0.60 -52.75
N LYS A 534 52.06 0.51 -53.46
CA LYS A 534 51.80 1.83 -52.85
C LYS A 534 50.53 1.81 -51.98
N GLU A 535 49.46 1.20 -52.46
CA GLU A 535 48.22 1.03 -51.68
C GLU A 535 48.47 0.18 -50.42
N PHE A 536 49.21 -0.93 -50.55
CA PHE A 536 49.61 -1.76 -49.41
C PHE A 536 50.40 -0.97 -48.34
N ILE A 537 51.41 -0.19 -48.74
CA ILE A 537 52.20 0.63 -47.80
C ILE A 537 51.32 1.64 -47.07
N SER A 538 50.35 2.25 -47.76
CA SER A 538 49.41 3.20 -47.14
C SER A 538 48.60 2.52 -46.03
N LEU A 539 48.06 1.34 -46.29
CA LEU A 539 47.27 0.55 -45.32
C LEU A 539 48.13 0.09 -44.14
N VAL A 540 49.38 -0.31 -44.36
CA VAL A 540 50.32 -0.67 -43.27
C VAL A 540 50.56 0.50 -42.31
N ARG A 541 50.74 1.72 -42.84
CA ARG A 541 50.92 2.93 -42.02
C ARG A 541 49.68 3.22 -41.18
N GLU A 542 48.50 3.11 -41.77
CA GLU A 542 47.23 3.26 -41.06
C GLU A 542 47.03 2.18 -39.98
N GLN A 543 47.39 0.93 -40.28
CA GLN A 543 47.29 -0.18 -39.33
C GLN A 543 48.20 0.03 -38.12
N LYS A 544 49.45 0.47 -38.34
CA LYS A 544 50.38 0.83 -37.25
C LYS A 544 49.83 1.95 -36.37
N LYS A 545 49.17 2.95 -36.97
CA LYS A 545 48.52 4.04 -36.23
C LYS A 545 47.36 3.52 -35.38
N ALA A 546 46.48 2.71 -35.95
CA ALA A 546 45.35 2.11 -35.25
C ALA A 546 45.80 1.21 -34.07
N VAL A 547 46.88 0.43 -34.23
CA VAL A 547 47.46 -0.38 -33.14
C VAL A 547 48.04 0.49 -32.03
N LYS A 548 48.67 1.63 -32.37
CA LYS A 548 49.15 2.59 -31.37
C LYS A 548 47.99 3.20 -30.58
N ASP A 549 46.90 3.56 -31.26
CA ASP A 549 45.70 4.12 -30.63
C ASP A 549 45.04 3.09 -29.70
N LEU A 550 45.01 1.80 -30.07
CA LEU A 550 44.55 0.73 -29.19
C LEU A 550 45.32 0.69 -27.86
N LYS A 551 46.65 0.72 -27.93
CA LYS A 551 47.50 0.68 -26.74
C LYS A 551 47.29 1.88 -25.82
N ILE A 552 47.01 3.05 -26.40
CA ILE A 552 46.66 4.26 -25.64
C ILE A 552 45.30 4.08 -24.93
N THR A 553 44.29 3.54 -25.62
CA THR A 553 42.98 3.30 -25.00
C THR A 553 43.04 2.24 -23.91
N GLU A 554 43.87 1.21 -24.06
CA GLU A 554 44.07 0.15 -23.06
C GLU A 554 44.77 0.67 -21.80
N ASN A 555 45.83 1.47 -21.97
CA ASN A 555 46.52 2.11 -20.84
C ASN A 555 45.56 3.02 -20.05
N LYS A 556 44.76 3.86 -20.73
CA LYS A 556 43.76 4.72 -20.07
C LYS A 556 42.71 3.91 -19.30
N GLN A 557 42.26 2.78 -19.83
CA GLN A 557 41.34 1.89 -19.11
C GLN A 557 41.99 1.28 -17.86
N SER A 558 43.29 0.94 -17.93
CA SER A 558 44.04 0.40 -16.78
C SER A 558 44.30 1.46 -15.70
N GLU A 559 44.53 2.72 -16.08
CA GLU A 559 44.72 3.85 -15.16
C GLU A 559 43.44 4.14 -14.36
N VAL A 560 42.29 4.27 -15.06
CA VAL A 560 40.98 4.45 -14.42
C VAL A 560 40.68 3.30 -13.45
N ARG A 561 41.04 2.07 -13.81
CA ARG A 561 40.92 0.91 -12.91
C ARG A 561 41.78 1.04 -11.66
N ALA A 562 43.04 1.45 -11.81
CA ALA A 562 43.97 1.59 -10.68
C ALA A 562 43.51 2.70 -9.71
N GLU A 563 43.02 3.83 -10.24
CA GLU A 563 42.45 4.92 -9.42
C GLU A 563 41.25 4.46 -8.60
N LEU A 564 40.36 3.64 -9.19
CA LEU A 564 39.21 3.10 -8.48
C LEU A 564 39.58 2.08 -7.41
N ILE A 565 40.54 1.18 -7.66
CA ILE A 565 41.04 0.24 -6.65
C ILE A 565 41.70 1.00 -5.49
N ASN A 566 42.39 2.11 -5.77
CA ASN A 566 42.97 2.96 -4.74
C ASN A 566 41.89 3.69 -3.91
N SER A 567 40.77 4.07 -4.53
CA SER A 567 39.64 4.69 -3.83
C SER A 567 38.83 3.69 -2.99
N GLU A 568 38.66 2.46 -3.47
CA GLU A 568 37.82 1.43 -2.86
C GLU A 568 38.54 0.06 -2.92
N PRO A 569 39.27 -0.33 -1.85
CA PRO A 569 40.09 -1.55 -1.83
C PRO A 569 39.27 -2.85 -1.91
N ILE A 570 37.96 -2.76 -1.68
CA ILE A 570 37.01 -3.87 -1.78
C ILE A 570 36.92 -4.41 -3.23
N LEU A 571 37.26 -3.59 -4.23
CA LEU A 571 37.20 -3.95 -5.65
C LEU A 571 38.43 -4.72 -6.15
N ALA A 572 39.48 -4.89 -5.33
CA ALA A 572 40.75 -5.49 -5.75
C ALA A 572 40.60 -6.95 -6.26
N ASN A 573 39.64 -7.70 -5.72
CA ASN A 573 39.46 -9.13 -5.99
C ASN A 573 38.23 -9.46 -6.86
N ILE A 574 37.51 -8.45 -7.40
CA ILE A 574 36.24 -8.66 -8.12
C ILE A 574 36.46 -8.49 -9.64
N THR A 575 35.91 -9.39 -10.43
CA THR A 575 35.97 -9.39 -11.89
C THR A 575 34.99 -8.36 -12.47
N THR A 576 35.45 -7.50 -13.38
CA THR A 576 34.70 -6.30 -13.84
C THR A 576 33.74 -6.61 -14.99
N GLU A 577 32.95 -7.67 -14.88
CA GLU A 577 31.86 -7.95 -15.83
C GLU A 577 30.54 -7.28 -15.41
N PHE A 578 29.81 -6.74 -16.39
CA PHE A 578 28.56 -6.01 -16.16
C PHE A 578 27.46 -6.90 -15.56
N SER A 579 27.53 -8.22 -15.80
CA SER A 579 26.63 -9.22 -15.23
C SER A 579 26.71 -9.28 -13.70
N GLU A 580 27.89 -9.02 -13.11
CA GLU A 580 28.13 -9.11 -11.68
C GLU A 580 27.53 -7.93 -10.90
N ALA A 581 27.53 -6.71 -11.45
CA ALA A 581 26.90 -5.55 -10.79
C ALA A 581 25.41 -5.81 -10.47
N ARG A 582 24.71 -6.49 -11.40
CA ARG A 582 23.32 -6.90 -11.20
C ARG A 582 23.17 -7.99 -10.12
N GLN A 583 24.16 -8.88 -9.97
CA GLN A 583 24.17 -9.88 -8.90
C GLN A 583 24.33 -9.20 -7.53
N PHE A 584 25.23 -8.22 -7.40
CA PHE A 584 25.39 -7.44 -6.16
C PHE A 584 24.10 -6.68 -5.79
N ASP A 585 23.37 -6.14 -6.77
CA ASP A 585 22.05 -5.53 -6.51
C ASP A 585 20.99 -6.55 -6.05
N GLN A 586 20.97 -7.72 -6.68
CA GLN A 586 20.07 -8.81 -6.29
C GLN A 586 20.38 -9.31 -4.88
N ASN A 587 21.66 -9.43 -4.53
CA ASN A 587 22.13 -9.79 -3.20
C ASN A 587 21.78 -8.69 -2.18
N ALA A 588 21.99 -7.41 -2.50
CA ALA A 588 21.55 -6.32 -1.64
C ALA A 588 20.03 -6.30 -1.41
N HIS A 589 19.25 -6.71 -2.42
CA HIS A 589 17.80 -6.83 -2.32
C HIS A 589 17.37 -8.05 -1.50
N SER A 590 18.01 -9.21 -1.65
CA SER A 590 17.73 -10.41 -0.86
C SER A 590 18.10 -10.20 0.61
N LEU A 591 19.26 -9.60 0.90
CA LEU A 591 19.69 -9.21 2.25
C LEU A 591 18.66 -8.27 2.90
N ASN A 592 18.09 -7.33 2.15
CA ASN A 592 17.05 -6.45 2.69
C ASN A 592 15.77 -7.20 3.11
N LYS A 593 15.41 -8.30 2.44
CA LYS A 593 14.27 -9.13 2.85
C LYS A 593 14.57 -9.84 4.17
N VAL A 594 15.75 -10.46 4.29
CA VAL A 594 16.20 -11.12 5.52
C VAL A 594 16.28 -10.12 6.69
N ILE A 595 16.81 -8.92 6.46
CA ILE A 595 16.84 -7.86 7.47
C ILE A 595 15.43 -7.49 7.94
N GLN A 596 14.44 -7.45 7.03
CA GLN A 596 13.05 -7.14 7.40
C GLN A 596 12.42 -8.23 8.27
N GLU A 597 12.69 -9.50 7.98
CA GLU A 597 12.25 -10.65 8.78
C GLU A 597 12.87 -10.63 10.18
N ARG A 598 14.19 -10.46 10.28
CA ARG A 598 14.89 -10.35 11.58
C ARG A 598 14.41 -9.14 12.38
N ARG A 599 14.11 -8.02 11.72
CA ARG A 599 13.55 -6.83 12.40
C ARG A 599 12.13 -7.09 12.93
N ARG A 600 11.35 -7.98 12.32
CA ARG A 600 10.06 -8.42 12.84
C ARG A 600 10.24 -9.25 14.11
N GLU A 601 11.15 -10.22 14.10
CA GLU A 601 11.51 -11.03 15.29
C GLU A 601 11.96 -10.13 16.44
N MET A 602 12.85 -9.17 16.17
CA MET A 602 13.29 -8.19 17.18
C MET A 602 12.13 -7.37 17.75
N ARG A 603 11.17 -6.93 16.91
CA ARG A 603 10.00 -6.20 17.41
C ARG A 603 9.13 -7.09 18.30
N GLN A 604 8.96 -8.37 17.99
CA GLN A 604 8.28 -9.34 18.84
C GLN A 604 8.96 -9.48 20.21
N LEU A 605 10.27 -9.67 20.24
CA LEU A 605 11.03 -9.76 21.50
C LEU A 605 11.02 -8.45 22.31
N ARG A 606 11.05 -7.28 21.65
CA ARG A 606 10.89 -5.98 22.32
C ARG A 606 9.50 -5.83 22.93
N ARG A 607 8.47 -6.34 22.27
CA ARG A 607 7.10 -6.39 22.83
C ARG A 607 7.04 -7.31 24.03
N GLU A 608 7.62 -8.50 23.93
CA GLU A 608 7.70 -9.45 25.04
C GLU A 608 8.47 -8.84 26.22
N LYS A 609 9.58 -8.15 25.97
CA LYS A 609 10.29 -7.39 26.99
C LYS A 609 9.38 -6.38 27.70
N GLY A 610 8.63 -5.59 26.94
CA GLY A 610 7.66 -4.64 27.49
C GLY A 610 6.54 -5.31 28.29
N ARG A 611 6.06 -6.48 27.85
CA ARG A 611 5.07 -7.31 28.55
C ARG A 611 5.64 -7.84 29.87
N LEU A 612 6.84 -8.41 29.84
CA LEU A 612 7.54 -8.91 31.03
C LEU A 612 7.83 -7.75 32.01
N ASP A 613 8.32 -6.61 31.54
CA ASP A 613 8.55 -5.42 32.37
C ASP A 613 7.25 -4.91 33.01
N ALA A 614 6.14 -4.92 32.27
CA ALA A 614 4.83 -4.56 32.81
C ALA A 614 4.37 -5.56 33.87
N TRP A 615 4.54 -6.86 33.63
CA TRP A 615 4.23 -7.90 34.62
C TRP A 615 5.10 -7.77 35.88
N ALA A 616 6.40 -7.54 35.75
CA ALA A 616 7.30 -7.30 36.87
C ALA A 616 6.83 -6.12 37.75
N ARG A 617 6.29 -5.06 37.15
CA ARG A 617 5.71 -3.93 37.89
C ARG A 617 4.38 -4.28 38.58
N ILE A 618 3.58 -5.16 37.99
CA ILE A 618 2.28 -5.59 38.54
C ILE A 618 2.50 -6.59 39.68
N SER A 619 3.36 -7.60 39.48
CA SER A 619 3.69 -8.61 40.49
C SER A 619 4.40 -8.00 41.70
N ALA A 620 5.28 -7.01 41.49
CA ALA A 620 5.91 -6.25 42.58
C ALA A 620 4.92 -5.34 43.36
N LYS A 621 3.79 -4.94 42.77
CA LYS A 621 2.72 -4.21 43.47
C LYS A 621 1.79 -5.14 44.26
N GLY A 622 1.64 -6.39 43.85
CA GLY A 622 0.79 -7.39 44.51
C GLY A 622 1.27 -7.79 45.91
N THR A 623 2.54 -7.56 46.24
CA THR A 623 3.13 -7.88 47.54
C THR A 623 3.04 -6.75 48.57
N SER A 624 2.53 -5.57 48.22
CA SER A 624 2.23 -4.49 49.19
C SER A 624 0.73 -4.19 49.26
N ASN A 625 0.10 -4.63 50.36
CA ASN A 625 -1.26 -4.29 50.82
C ASN A 625 -2.46 -4.85 50.05
N ARG A 626 -2.86 -6.08 50.40
CA ARG A 626 -4.26 -6.38 50.73
C ARG A 626 -4.46 -6.18 52.24
N LYS A 627 -4.70 -4.95 52.67
CA LYS A 627 -5.45 -4.69 53.91
C LYS A 627 -6.66 -3.86 53.53
N SER A 628 -7.82 -4.52 53.59
CA SER A 628 -9.12 -3.88 53.56
C SER A 628 -9.20 -2.87 54.70
N GLY A 629 -9.35 -1.60 54.36
CA GLY A 629 -9.59 -0.52 55.30
C GLY A 629 -10.49 0.49 54.62
N ASN A 630 -11.79 0.34 54.87
CA ASN A 630 -12.83 1.30 54.57
C ASN A 630 -12.36 2.71 54.96
N LYS A 631 -12.36 3.67 54.03
CA LYS A 631 -12.28 5.10 54.35
C LYS A 631 -12.67 5.97 53.15
N ASP A 632 -13.91 6.43 53.24
CA ASP A 632 -14.46 7.72 52.85
C ASP A 632 -13.68 8.59 51.86
N ARG A 633 -14.40 8.92 50.80
CA ARG A 633 -14.12 10.00 49.85
C ARG A 633 -14.12 11.36 50.57
N ALA A 634 -12.98 11.74 51.14
CA ALA A 634 -12.70 13.13 51.49
C ALA A 634 -11.91 13.80 50.35
N ARG A 635 -12.59 14.70 49.62
CA ARG A 635 -12.00 15.63 48.65
C ARG A 635 -10.89 16.46 49.32
N LYS A 636 -9.62 16.13 49.10
CA LYS A 636 -8.49 17.02 49.43
C LYS A 636 -8.05 17.82 48.20
N LYS A 637 -8.17 19.14 48.33
CA LYS A 637 -7.74 20.17 47.38
C LYS A 637 -6.26 19.95 47.01
N LYS A 638 -5.95 19.97 45.71
CA LYS A 638 -4.58 19.98 45.19
C LYS A 638 -3.87 21.27 45.64
N SER A 639 -3.05 21.18 46.69
CA SER A 639 -1.96 22.13 46.92
C SER A 639 -0.77 21.69 46.08
N GLY A 640 -0.34 22.55 45.16
CA GLY A 640 0.78 22.29 44.26
C GLY A 640 2.11 22.32 45.00
N GLN A 641 2.70 21.15 45.19
CA GLN A 641 4.12 20.97 45.46
C GLN A 641 4.56 19.76 44.64
N ALA A 642 5.46 20.00 43.69
CA ALA A 642 6.03 18.95 42.85
C ALA A 642 7.06 18.20 43.67
N ASP A 643 6.82 16.92 43.94
CA ASP A 643 7.82 16.00 44.50
C ASP A 643 9.00 15.89 43.54
N TRP A 644 10.15 16.43 43.93
CA TRP A 644 11.42 16.19 43.24
C TRP A 644 11.99 14.83 43.67
N LYS A 645 12.25 13.94 42.71
CA LYS A 645 13.03 12.71 42.92
C LYS A 645 14.26 12.74 41.99
N PRO A 646 15.50 12.68 42.51
CA PRO A 646 16.68 12.69 41.66
C PRO A 646 16.92 11.36 40.96
N ARG A 647 17.44 11.43 39.74
CA ARG A 647 18.10 10.33 39.04
C ARG A 647 19.45 10.10 39.74
N ASN A 648 19.67 8.89 40.26
CA ASN A 648 20.90 8.43 40.95
C ASN A 648 21.14 9.01 42.35
N LYS A 649 20.42 8.51 43.38
CA LYS A 649 20.77 8.47 44.84
C LYS A 649 21.74 9.56 45.40
N GLY A 650 21.67 10.79 44.91
CA GLY A 650 22.55 11.88 45.32
C GLY A 650 22.02 12.61 46.56
N PRO A 651 22.89 13.32 47.30
CA PRO A 651 22.49 14.09 48.47
C PRO A 651 21.49 15.20 48.09
N LYS A 652 20.61 15.58 49.03
CA LYS A 652 19.61 16.62 48.78
C LYS A 652 20.30 17.98 48.62
N PRO A 653 19.79 18.86 47.74
CA PRO A 653 20.37 20.20 47.56
C PRO A 653 20.50 21.01 48.86
N GLU A 654 19.55 20.87 49.79
CA GLU A 654 19.54 21.55 51.08
C GLU A 654 20.71 21.11 51.99
N ASP A 655 21.00 19.81 52.03
CA ASP A 655 22.09 19.25 52.84
C ASP A 655 23.46 19.69 52.30
N VAL A 656 23.57 19.78 50.97
CA VAL A 656 24.79 20.24 50.29
C VAL A 656 25.02 21.74 50.51
N GLN A 657 23.96 22.55 50.46
CA GLN A 657 24.04 23.99 50.74
C GLN A 657 24.42 24.27 52.19
N GLN A 658 23.94 23.48 53.15
CA GLN A 658 24.36 23.61 54.56
C GLN A 658 25.83 23.26 54.75
N ARG A 659 26.33 22.18 54.15
CA ARG A 659 27.76 21.82 54.22
C ARG A 659 28.66 22.89 53.60
N ALA A 660 28.22 23.46 52.49
CA ALA A 660 28.91 24.59 51.85
C ALA A 660 28.92 25.83 52.77
N ALA A 661 27.81 26.12 53.47
CA ALA A 661 27.71 27.23 54.41
C ALA A 661 28.61 27.09 55.64
N THR A 662 28.78 25.86 56.14
CA THR A 662 29.60 25.57 57.32
C THR A 662 31.10 25.39 57.00
N GLY A 663 31.53 25.61 55.75
CA GLY A 663 32.92 25.50 55.33
C GLY A 663 33.45 24.05 55.24
N GLY A 664 32.56 23.06 55.11
CA GLY A 664 32.95 21.65 54.95
C GLY A 664 33.47 21.33 53.54
N ALA A 665 34.29 20.30 53.40
CA ALA A 665 34.77 19.84 52.10
C ALA A 665 33.61 19.31 51.22
N LEU A 666 33.54 19.78 49.97
CA LEU A 666 32.50 19.40 49.00
C LEU A 666 33.03 18.37 48.01
N SER A 667 32.25 17.32 47.73
CA SER A 667 32.57 16.35 46.68
C SER A 667 32.20 16.88 45.28
N LEU A 668 32.73 16.26 44.22
CA LEU A 668 32.39 16.64 42.84
C LEU A 668 30.89 16.48 42.53
N SER A 669 30.21 15.50 43.14
CA SER A 669 28.76 15.35 43.05
C SER A 669 28.01 16.47 43.78
N ASP A 670 28.56 17.01 44.86
CA ASP A 670 27.97 18.12 45.61
C ASP A 670 28.06 19.43 44.81
N LEU A 671 29.18 19.62 44.09
CA LEU A 671 29.36 20.74 43.17
C LEU A 671 28.35 20.72 42.01
N ASP A 672 28.10 19.55 41.42
CA ASP A 672 27.10 19.41 40.35
C ASP A 672 25.68 19.71 40.86
N VAL A 673 25.35 19.29 42.08
CA VAL A 673 24.07 19.62 42.72
C VAL A 673 23.95 21.12 43.01
N LEU A 674 25.02 21.79 43.45
CA LEU A 674 25.03 23.25 43.69
C LEU A 674 24.88 24.04 42.39
N LEU A 675 25.56 23.65 41.32
CA LEU A 675 25.46 24.29 40.00
C LEU A 675 24.05 24.19 39.44
N ASN A 676 23.40 23.04 39.59
CA ASN A 676 22.04 22.82 39.09
C ASN A 676 20.94 23.44 39.97
N SER A 677 21.23 23.75 41.25
CA SER A 677 20.25 24.27 42.22
C SER A 677 20.30 25.77 42.49
N GLY A 678 21.26 26.51 41.91
CA GLY A 678 21.30 27.98 42.01
C GLY A 678 22.65 28.61 42.34
N GLY A 679 23.72 27.80 42.47
CA GLY A 679 25.09 28.24 42.72
C GLY A 679 25.36 28.65 44.18
N LEU A 680 26.64 28.93 44.50
CA LEU A 680 27.06 29.34 45.86
C LEU A 680 26.48 30.69 46.30
N ALA A 681 26.00 31.51 45.36
CA ALA A 681 25.42 32.81 45.66
C ALA A 681 24.08 32.74 46.43
N SER A 682 23.42 31.57 46.46
CA SER A 682 22.21 31.36 47.27
C SER A 682 22.50 30.90 48.71
N VAL A 683 23.77 30.62 49.04
CA VAL A 683 24.19 30.19 50.38
C VAL A 683 24.37 31.43 51.26
N GLY A 684 23.32 31.83 51.97
CA GLY A 684 23.37 32.94 52.94
C GLY A 684 22.13 33.83 53.03
N THR A 685 21.12 33.64 52.18
CA THR A 685 19.88 34.44 52.24
C THR A 685 18.71 33.62 52.78
N SER A 686 18.46 33.74 54.08
CA SER A 686 17.24 33.26 54.72
C SER A 686 16.09 34.24 54.44
N LYS A 687 15.26 33.96 53.42
CA LYS A 687 13.83 34.39 53.38
C LYS A 687 13.04 33.72 52.25
N PRO A 688 11.72 33.55 52.43
CA PRO A 688 10.90 32.62 51.65
C PRO A 688 10.55 33.19 50.26
N THR A 689 10.40 32.28 49.31
CA THR A 689 10.06 32.56 47.91
C THR A 689 8.74 33.34 47.77
N PRO A 690 8.71 34.49 47.05
CA PRO A 690 7.47 35.04 46.51
C PRO A 690 7.20 34.45 45.12
N LYS A 691 6.11 33.68 45.00
CA LYS A 691 5.46 33.39 43.72
C LYS A 691 4.71 34.64 43.24
N SER A 692 5.24 35.39 42.28
CA SER A 692 4.45 36.05 41.22
C SER A 692 5.30 36.93 40.30
N THR A 693 6.03 36.35 39.35
CA THR A 693 6.57 37.09 38.16
C THR A 693 7.06 36.11 37.08
N ARG A 694 6.23 35.13 36.71
CA ARG A 694 6.39 34.40 35.42
C ARG A 694 5.06 33.97 34.80
N ARG A 695 3.99 34.69 35.18
CA ARG A 695 2.63 34.53 34.62
C ARG A 695 2.07 35.86 34.06
N ALA A 696 2.95 36.77 33.67
CA ALA A 696 2.62 37.99 32.93
C ALA A 696 3.14 37.99 31.46
N GLU A 697 3.81 36.93 31.00
CA GLU A 697 4.18 36.79 29.58
C GLU A 697 3.86 35.38 29.09
N ARG A 698 2.58 35.14 28.75
CA ARG A 698 2.09 34.18 27.73
C ARG A 698 0.59 33.94 27.90
N LYS A 699 -0.21 35.01 27.77
CA LYS A 699 -1.60 34.94 27.28
C LYS A 699 -2.00 36.30 26.70
N LYS A 700 -1.69 36.49 25.41
CA LYS A 700 -2.49 37.24 24.41
C LYS A 700 -1.74 37.18 23.07
N LYS A 701 -2.15 36.26 22.20
CA LYS A 701 -1.90 36.37 20.76
C LYS A 701 -3.27 36.40 20.08
N GLN A 702 -3.74 37.61 19.81
CA GLN A 702 -4.65 37.90 18.72
C GLN A 702 -4.26 39.24 18.11
N ASN A 703 -4.15 39.20 16.78
CA ASN A 703 -4.19 40.27 15.78
C ASN A 703 -3.23 41.45 15.89
N ARG A 704 -2.19 41.43 15.03
CA ARG A 704 -1.83 42.59 14.20
C ARG A 704 -1.43 42.14 12.80
N ASN A 705 -2.13 42.71 11.81
CA ASN A 705 -1.81 42.71 10.40
C ASN A 705 -0.37 43.20 10.19
N LEU A 706 0.40 42.45 9.40
CA LEU A 706 1.64 42.93 8.79
C LEU A 706 1.37 43.12 7.29
N THR A 707 1.18 44.37 6.90
CA THR A 707 1.31 44.82 5.51
C THR A 707 2.75 44.62 5.07
N VAL A 708 2.96 43.77 4.07
CA VAL A 708 4.26 43.59 3.42
C VAL A 708 4.49 44.78 2.48
N ARG A 709 5.44 45.65 2.80
CA ARG A 709 6.02 46.60 1.84
C ARG A 709 6.85 45.81 0.83
N ARG A 710 6.50 46.01 -0.44
CA ARG A 710 7.10 45.45 -1.65
C ARG A 710 8.51 46.02 -1.82
N GLY A 711 9.55 45.19 -1.72
CA GLY A 711 10.91 45.56 -2.13
C GLY A 711 10.99 45.64 -3.66
N GLU A 712 11.67 46.66 -4.16
CA GLU A 712 11.83 46.97 -5.58
C GLU A 712 12.64 45.90 -6.32
N ARG A 713 12.20 45.61 -7.56
CA ARG A 713 12.90 44.75 -8.52
C ARG A 713 14.18 45.44 -8.98
N SER A 714 15.32 44.77 -8.84
CA SER A 714 16.51 45.08 -9.64
C SER A 714 16.19 44.79 -11.12
N GLN A 715 16.17 45.85 -11.94
CA GLN A 715 16.24 45.71 -13.39
C GLN A 715 17.70 45.49 -13.79
N SER A 716 18.02 44.35 -14.39
CA SER A 716 19.17 44.26 -15.29
C SER A 716 18.73 44.73 -16.68
N LYS A 717 19.34 45.82 -17.16
CA LYS A 717 19.34 46.22 -18.57
C LYS A 717 20.78 46.13 -19.08
N LYS A 718 21.04 45.18 -19.96
CA LYS A 718 22.05 45.14 -21.06
C LYS A 718 21.91 43.75 -21.72
N GLY A 719 21.64 43.58 -23.01
CA GLY A 719 21.55 44.54 -24.11
C GLY A 719 20.72 43.97 -25.26
N ARG A 720 20.33 44.88 -26.15
CA ARG A 720 19.66 44.65 -27.44
C ARG A 720 20.57 45.24 -28.50
N LYS A 721 20.98 44.44 -29.47
CA LYS A 721 21.53 44.74 -30.82
C LYS A 721 21.67 43.37 -31.50
N GLU A 722 21.15 43.06 -32.67
CA GLU A 722 20.38 43.74 -33.71
C GLU A 722 19.38 42.71 -34.26
#